data_AF-A0A4S5CWQ8-F1
#
_entry.id   AF-A0A4S5CWQ8-F1
#
_cell.length_a   1.000
_cell.length_b   1.000
_cell.length_c   1.000
_cell.angle_alpha   90.00
_cell.angle_beta   90.00
_cell.angle_gamma   90.00
#
_symmetry.space_group_name_H-M   'P 1'
#
loop_
_entity.id
_entity.type
_entity.pdbx_description
1 polymer ?
#
loop_
_entity_poly.entity_id
_entity_poly.type
_entity_poly.pdbx_seq_one_letter_code
_entity_poly.pdbx_strand_id
1 'polypeptide(L)'
;ALELVLATGLLTWQPPGGPLIREHLLSTRVSCEIDPVSSDIRVRVPAGGATRLGDGPLLDGLAGFRRERTNHLHNRPPVPLGAHDARLLRDWLALALDVPVDGFEPQDAPPPPPDGPTRPHVTSAPALVLRVRDQASLLTYYERMLEALRGAGPPPLGLVQLVATLDAAERLAWLDAEGATSGAELGADPLLPLPASPEQARVLERLRHDNGVVVVEGPPGTGKTHTIANLITALLAEGQRVLVTSQKAQALRMLREKLPPELQRLCVSFTDVEEASGPADGAARVAVRAMDAGGMDAGGMNRGGMDGVGSPELAASVSALAAEKAVYHPEALDRRIEQAARRRAEALRARAELAERARAARAAERAAHPDSEVGAAGWGGTRASIAARVRAGGGAHGWLPLPVPPAGSGGERPAPLTDAEAVELYSLLSAASKDAALPADRADVPVRAVPPILAAERFAALVTADRMARQTAETARAGVATAAARGFLDEVTAAGAGSSPTGPLSTAVTALVRALDNLTAHGARGPAREWIPAALDDALAGRDRLLWAKVSAAAPLIAEAARHVDDLGLHSVALPSAATAPTNPARATDGHHADEHREDERRADEPGDAERAADLDPAALLPRAEALRAHLDGGAELRRRFRPKVQREADALLRQVTVDGVAPTTPELLDLVLTRLRAELAVEAAGRGWTLVGRPPRPGDPLEVRLSRLVEGQQAIEGIDAVVAARDRVVARAAEVASGSPVSIDSAANVRDLAAAMAALEPMAAAAVADRALADLADGYDRLTTDPDTPAGLAAEL
;
A
#
# COMPACT_ATOMS: atom_id res chain seq x y z
N ALA A 1 -5.40 -2.43 0.09
CA ALA A 1 -4.88 -3.64 -0.60
C ALA A 1 -5.08 -4.85 0.29
N LEU A 2 -5.24 -6.05 -0.29
CA LEU A 2 -5.31 -7.31 0.44
C LEU A 2 -3.92 -7.99 0.51
N GLU A 3 -3.71 -8.84 1.51
CA GLU A 3 -2.58 -9.76 1.59
C GLU A 3 -3.02 -11.14 2.09
N LEU A 4 -2.31 -12.18 1.63
CA LEU A 4 -2.49 -13.56 2.07
C LEU A 4 -1.36 -13.92 3.05
N VAL A 5 -1.72 -14.46 4.22
CA VAL A 5 -0.77 -14.89 5.24
C VAL A 5 -1.07 -16.31 5.70
N LEU A 6 -0.01 -17.08 5.97
CA LEU A 6 -0.06 -18.27 6.80
C LEU A 6 0.03 -17.82 8.26
N ALA A 7 -1.04 -18.03 9.01
CA ALA A 7 -1.20 -17.64 10.39
C ALA A 7 -1.10 -18.86 11.32
N THR A 8 -0.39 -18.76 12.44
CA THR A 8 -0.17 -19.85 13.40
C THR A 8 -0.24 -19.33 14.84
N GLY A 9 -0.48 -20.21 15.81
CA GLY A 9 -0.63 -19.82 17.21
C GLY A 9 -1.88 -18.99 17.47
N LEU A 10 -3.05 -19.62 17.32
CA LEU A 10 -4.35 -19.03 17.66
C LEU A 10 -4.45 -18.83 19.19
N LEU A 11 -4.34 -17.58 19.64
CA LEU A 11 -4.67 -17.18 21.00
C LEU A 11 -6.19 -17.18 21.17
N THR A 12 -6.69 -17.96 22.13
CA THR A 12 -8.07 -17.84 22.62
C THR A 12 -8.03 -17.35 24.07
N TRP A 13 -8.58 -16.17 24.33
CA TRP A 13 -8.60 -15.54 25.66
C TRP A 13 -9.82 -14.61 25.80
N GLN A 14 -10.51 -14.66 26.94
CA GLN A 14 -11.42 -13.58 27.34
C GLN A 14 -10.84 -12.79 28.53
N PRO A 15 -10.27 -11.58 28.32
CA PRO A 15 -9.85 -10.71 29.40
C PRO A 15 -11.03 -10.32 30.32
N PRO A 16 -10.79 -10.06 31.63
CA PRO A 16 -11.86 -9.71 32.57
C PRO A 16 -12.65 -8.47 32.14
N GLY A 17 -13.93 -8.66 31.81
CA GLY A 17 -14.82 -7.59 31.32
C GLY A 17 -14.60 -7.17 29.86
N GLY A 18 -13.76 -7.87 29.10
CA GLY A 18 -13.50 -7.61 27.69
C GLY A 18 -14.15 -8.62 26.74
N PRO A 19 -14.04 -8.38 25.41
CA PRO A 19 -14.52 -9.30 24.38
C PRO A 19 -13.69 -10.59 24.34
N LEU A 20 -14.26 -11.66 23.78
CA LEU A 20 -13.52 -12.87 23.46
C LEU A 20 -12.54 -12.60 22.30
N ILE A 21 -11.25 -12.85 22.53
CA ILE A 21 -10.16 -12.73 21.57
C ILE A 21 -9.86 -14.11 21.01
N ARG A 22 -9.88 -14.24 19.67
CA ARG A 22 -9.60 -15.50 18.94
C ARG A 22 -8.81 -15.20 17.67
N GLU A 23 -7.52 -14.95 17.85
CA GLU A 23 -6.65 -14.36 16.82
C GLU A 23 -5.27 -15.02 16.78
N HIS A 24 -4.65 -15.05 15.60
CA HIS A 24 -3.34 -15.69 15.41
C HIS A 24 -2.19 -14.75 15.76
N LEU A 25 -1.37 -15.16 16.75
CA LEU A 25 -0.21 -14.39 17.21
C LEU A 25 0.92 -14.34 16.18
N LEU A 26 1.10 -15.39 15.38
CA LEU A 26 2.15 -15.46 14.36
C LEU A 26 1.54 -15.36 12.96
N SER A 27 2.12 -14.51 12.11
CA SER A 27 1.71 -14.36 10.72
C SER A 27 2.91 -14.30 9.76
N THR A 28 2.87 -15.13 8.71
CA THR A 28 3.90 -15.25 7.68
C THR A 28 3.29 -14.92 6.33
N ARG A 29 3.82 -13.93 5.61
CA ARG A 29 3.28 -13.62 4.27
C ARG A 29 3.59 -14.74 3.29
N VAL A 30 2.58 -15.17 2.52
CA VAL A 30 2.71 -16.20 1.48
C VAL A 30 2.33 -15.66 0.11
N SER A 31 2.88 -16.26 -0.94
CA SER A 31 2.42 -16.09 -2.32
C SER A 31 1.54 -17.27 -2.74
N CYS A 32 0.70 -17.04 -3.75
CA CYS A 32 -0.22 -18.01 -4.31
C CYS A 32 0.01 -18.08 -5.82
N GLU A 33 0.50 -19.20 -6.31
CA GLU A 33 0.66 -19.48 -7.74
C GLU A 33 -0.44 -20.46 -8.17
N ILE A 34 -1.21 -20.12 -9.20
CA ILE A 34 -2.20 -21.03 -9.80
C ILE A 34 -1.58 -21.60 -11.07
N ASP A 35 -1.47 -22.93 -11.17
CA ASP A 35 -1.02 -23.60 -12.38
C ASP A 35 -2.12 -23.51 -13.46
N PRO A 36 -1.89 -22.84 -14.61
CA PRO A 36 -2.93 -22.62 -15.61
C PRO A 36 -3.30 -23.87 -16.42
N VAL A 37 -2.60 -24.99 -16.23
CA VAL A 37 -2.85 -26.26 -16.92
C VAL A 37 -3.50 -27.28 -15.99
N SER A 38 -3.00 -27.46 -14.77
CA SER A 38 -3.61 -28.40 -13.81
C SER A 38 -4.67 -27.77 -12.90
N SER A 39 -4.78 -26.44 -12.85
CA SER A 39 -5.55 -25.68 -11.84
C SER A 39 -5.07 -25.88 -10.39
N ASP A 40 -3.87 -26.44 -10.17
CA ASP A 40 -3.28 -26.59 -8.83
C ASP A 40 -2.97 -25.23 -8.22
N ILE A 41 -3.42 -25.00 -6.98
CA ILE A 41 -3.09 -23.82 -6.19
C ILE A 41 -1.86 -24.11 -5.33
N ARG A 42 -0.70 -23.61 -5.74
CA ARG A 42 0.58 -23.75 -5.03
C ARG A 42 0.82 -22.53 -4.15
N VAL A 43 0.55 -22.67 -2.86
CA VAL A 43 0.93 -21.67 -1.85
C VAL A 43 2.42 -21.84 -1.52
N ARG A 44 3.17 -20.73 -1.49
CA ARG A 44 4.60 -20.72 -1.15
C ARG A 44 4.91 -19.65 -0.11
N VAL A 45 5.81 -19.97 0.81
CA VAL A 45 6.51 -18.94 1.60
C VAL A 45 7.62 -18.37 0.68
N PRO A 46 7.67 -17.05 0.43
CA PRO A 46 8.77 -16.45 -0.34
C PRO A 46 10.13 -16.69 0.33
N ALA A 47 11.21 -16.69 -0.46
CA ALA A 47 12.56 -16.78 0.09
C ALA A 47 12.82 -15.59 1.03
N GLY A 48 13.16 -15.85 2.30
CA GLY A 48 13.27 -14.80 3.33
C GLY A 48 11.94 -14.39 3.97
N GLY A 49 10.84 -15.13 3.76
CA GLY A 49 9.56 -14.91 4.41
C GLY A 49 9.63 -15.15 5.92
N ALA A 50 9.85 -14.09 6.69
CA ALA A 50 9.89 -14.12 8.15
C ALA A 50 8.48 -14.13 8.76
N THR A 51 8.25 -15.06 9.69
CA THR A 51 7.07 -15.08 10.56
C THR A 51 7.13 -13.89 11.53
N ARG A 52 6.04 -13.14 11.68
CA ARG A 52 5.95 -11.98 12.59
C ARG A 52 5.02 -12.28 13.76
N LEU A 53 5.48 -11.95 14.97
CA LEU A 53 4.63 -11.81 16.15
C LEU A 53 3.80 -10.51 16.03
N GLY A 54 2.50 -10.58 16.31
CA GLY A 54 1.54 -9.49 16.16
C GLY A 54 0.73 -9.20 17.42
N ASP A 55 1.36 -9.22 18.60
CA ASP A 55 0.67 -9.05 19.88
C ASP A 55 0.27 -7.59 20.18
N GLY A 56 1.16 -6.62 19.94
CA GLY A 56 0.93 -5.20 20.27
C GLY A 56 -0.36 -4.62 19.69
N PRO A 57 -0.54 -4.54 18.34
CA PRO A 57 -1.75 -4.00 17.72
C PRO A 57 -3.06 -4.73 18.07
N LEU A 58 -2.96 -5.88 18.73
CA LEU A 58 -4.07 -6.79 19.02
C LEU A 58 -4.44 -6.82 20.52
N LEU A 59 -3.48 -6.50 21.40
CA LEU A 59 -3.61 -6.62 22.86
C LEU A 59 -3.22 -5.37 23.65
N ASP A 60 -2.63 -4.34 23.01
CA ASP A 60 -2.26 -3.10 23.69
C ASP A 60 -3.47 -2.43 24.36
N GLY A 61 -3.31 -2.06 25.63
CA GLY A 61 -4.37 -1.49 26.46
C GLY A 61 -5.24 -2.52 27.21
N LEU A 62 -5.12 -3.82 26.95
CA LEU A 62 -5.88 -4.85 27.67
C LEU A 62 -5.35 -5.09 29.09
N ALA A 63 -6.30 -5.25 30.04
CA ALA A 63 -6.01 -5.59 31.42
C ALA A 63 -5.37 -6.99 31.54
N GLY A 64 -4.05 -7.02 31.73
CA GLY A 64 -3.26 -8.24 31.91
C GLY A 64 -2.12 -8.40 30.91
N PHE A 65 -2.09 -7.67 29.79
CA PHE A 65 -1.01 -7.74 28.79
C PHE A 65 0.16 -6.80 29.12
N ARG A 66 1.39 -7.22 28.78
CA ARG A 66 2.66 -6.52 29.06
C ARG A 66 3.62 -6.58 27.87
N ARG A 67 3.39 -5.73 26.87
CA ARG A 67 4.21 -5.60 25.65
C ARG A 67 5.70 -5.39 25.94
N GLU A 68 6.04 -4.73 27.05
CA GLU A 68 7.42 -4.47 27.46
C GLU A 68 8.23 -5.77 27.63
N ARG A 69 7.56 -6.86 28.03
CA ARG A 69 8.16 -8.18 28.28
C ARG A 69 8.30 -9.02 27.00
N THR A 70 7.46 -8.79 25.99
CA THR A 70 7.48 -9.55 24.73
C THR A 70 8.45 -8.98 23.68
N ASN A 71 8.98 -7.77 23.91
CA ASN A 71 10.00 -7.12 23.08
C ASN A 71 11.19 -8.02 22.68
N HIS A 72 11.65 -8.91 23.57
CA HIS A 72 12.76 -9.82 23.25
C HIS A 72 12.37 -10.98 22.31
N LEU A 73 11.09 -11.36 22.26
CA LEU A 73 10.59 -12.45 21.42
C LEU A 73 10.43 -12.01 19.96
N HIS A 74 10.10 -10.74 19.73
CA HIS A 74 10.05 -10.11 18.42
C HIS A 74 11.38 -10.21 17.63
N ASN A 75 12.51 -10.33 18.34
CA ASN A 75 13.86 -10.36 17.77
C ASN A 75 14.35 -11.78 17.40
N ARG A 76 13.51 -12.82 17.54
CA ARG A 76 13.82 -14.20 17.14
C ARG A 76 13.00 -14.59 15.91
N PRO A 77 13.57 -14.68 14.70
CA PRO A 77 12.82 -15.05 13.50
C PRO A 77 12.31 -16.50 13.60
N PRO A 78 10.98 -16.74 13.66
CA PRO A 78 10.41 -18.07 13.59
C PRO A 78 10.47 -18.60 12.15
N VAL A 79 10.64 -19.90 11.98
CA VAL A 79 10.58 -20.57 10.68
C VAL A 79 9.19 -21.17 10.57
N PRO A 80 8.34 -20.75 9.62
CA PRO A 80 6.92 -21.09 9.61
C PRO A 80 6.69 -22.61 9.66
N LEU A 81 5.85 -23.05 10.60
CA LEU A 81 5.56 -24.47 10.91
C LEU A 81 6.77 -25.25 11.47
N GLY A 82 7.81 -24.53 11.92
CA GLY A 82 9.01 -25.11 12.49
C GLY A 82 8.89 -25.40 13.98
N ALA A 83 9.72 -26.32 14.48
CA ALA A 83 9.76 -26.69 15.91
C ALA A 83 10.16 -25.55 16.88
N HIS A 84 10.52 -24.37 16.35
CA HIS A 84 10.80 -23.15 17.12
C HIS A 84 9.54 -22.31 17.38
N ASP A 85 8.53 -22.35 16.50
CA ASP A 85 7.29 -21.57 16.64
C ASP A 85 6.56 -21.96 17.92
N ALA A 86 6.39 -23.27 18.14
CA ALA A 86 5.82 -23.83 19.36
C ALA A 86 6.65 -23.54 20.63
N ARG A 87 7.95 -23.19 20.52
CA ARG A 87 8.74 -22.72 21.68
C ARG A 87 8.43 -21.25 21.94
N LEU A 88 8.51 -20.42 20.91
CA LEU A 88 8.25 -18.97 21.01
C LEU A 88 6.83 -18.67 21.49
N LEU A 89 5.81 -19.44 21.11
CA LEU A 89 4.44 -19.28 21.61
C LEU A 89 4.29 -19.63 23.10
N ARG A 90 5.10 -20.56 23.63
CA ARG A 90 5.16 -20.86 25.08
C ARG A 90 5.94 -19.80 25.84
N ASP A 91 7.09 -19.37 25.31
CA ASP A 91 7.87 -18.26 25.85
C ASP A 91 6.99 -16.98 25.90
N TRP A 92 6.16 -16.76 24.88
CA TRP A 92 5.20 -15.65 24.83
C TRP A 92 4.13 -15.76 25.91
N LEU A 93 3.41 -16.88 26.02
CA LEU A 93 2.39 -17.09 27.05
C LEU A 93 2.93 -16.88 28.47
N ALA A 94 4.18 -17.29 28.73
CA ALA A 94 4.83 -17.16 30.04
C ALA A 94 5.33 -15.74 30.37
N LEU A 95 5.51 -14.86 29.37
CA LEU A 95 6.08 -13.52 29.54
C LEU A 95 5.05 -12.40 29.33
N ALA A 96 4.11 -12.58 28.40
CA ALA A 96 3.20 -11.54 27.92
C ALA A 96 2.09 -11.17 28.90
N LEU A 97 1.72 -12.07 29.82
CA LEU A 97 0.45 -12.02 30.54
C LEU A 97 0.63 -12.09 32.07
N ASP A 98 0.08 -11.11 32.79
CA ASP A 98 -0.03 -11.06 34.26
C ASP A 98 -1.25 -11.86 34.79
N VAL A 99 -1.68 -12.92 34.08
CA VAL A 99 -2.85 -13.74 34.42
C VAL A 99 -2.55 -15.24 34.30
N PRO A 100 -3.24 -16.12 35.04
CA PRO A 100 -3.07 -17.57 34.90
C PRO A 100 -3.44 -18.04 33.49
N VAL A 101 -2.49 -18.67 32.80
CA VAL A 101 -2.65 -19.26 31.47
C VAL A 101 -2.96 -20.75 31.58
N ASP A 102 -3.78 -21.27 30.65
CA ASP A 102 -4.07 -22.71 30.58
C ASP A 102 -3.09 -23.47 29.65
N GLY A 103 -2.32 -22.76 28.83
CA GLY A 103 -1.09 -23.27 28.20
C GLY A 103 -1.06 -23.24 26.67
N PHE A 104 -0.19 -24.08 26.08
CA PHE A 104 0.01 -24.21 24.64
C PHE A 104 -0.34 -25.61 24.15
N GLU A 105 -1.16 -25.71 23.11
CA GLU A 105 -1.62 -26.98 22.54
C GLU A 105 -1.13 -27.17 21.09
N PRO A 106 -0.44 -28.29 20.77
CA PRO A 106 0.07 -28.57 19.43
C PRO A 106 -1.01 -29.19 18.51
N GLN A 107 -2.25 -28.68 18.54
CA GLN A 107 -3.34 -29.16 17.69
C GLN A 107 -3.44 -28.33 16.40
N ASP A 108 -3.49 -29.00 15.25
CA ASP A 108 -3.50 -28.31 13.94
C ASP A 108 -4.90 -27.85 13.49
N ALA A 109 -5.98 -28.46 14.01
CA ALA A 109 -7.33 -27.96 13.81
C ALA A 109 -7.62 -26.81 14.80
N PRO A 110 -8.22 -25.67 14.38
CA PRO A 110 -8.68 -24.66 15.33
C PRO A 110 -9.78 -25.24 16.22
N PRO A 111 -9.69 -25.14 17.56
CA PRO A 111 -10.76 -25.55 18.46
C PRO A 111 -12.01 -24.70 18.22
N PRO A 112 -13.22 -25.17 18.58
CA PRO A 112 -14.43 -24.35 18.52
C PRO A 112 -14.29 -23.07 19.38
N PRO A 113 -15.14 -22.05 19.17
CA PRO A 113 -15.31 -20.98 20.15
C PRO A 113 -15.72 -21.57 21.50
N PRO A 114 -15.18 -21.08 22.63
CA PRO A 114 -15.60 -21.53 23.95
C PRO A 114 -16.95 -20.92 24.36
N ASP A 115 -17.79 -21.72 25.02
CA ASP A 115 -19.13 -21.32 25.51
C ASP A 115 -19.10 -20.43 26.76
N GLY A 116 -17.95 -19.85 27.11
CA GLY A 116 -17.75 -19.09 28.35
C GLY A 116 -16.35 -18.50 28.50
N PRO A 117 -16.08 -17.79 29.62
CA PRO A 117 -14.86 -17.03 29.81
C PRO A 117 -13.62 -17.92 29.97
N THR A 118 -12.79 -17.99 28.94
CA THR A 118 -11.52 -18.73 28.97
C THR A 118 -10.36 -17.88 29.43
N ARG A 119 -9.46 -18.51 30.19
CA ARG A 119 -8.09 -18.03 30.38
C ARG A 119 -7.32 -18.09 29.04
N PRO A 120 -6.17 -17.40 28.96
CA PRO A 120 -5.35 -17.45 27.76
C PRO A 120 -4.79 -18.85 27.52
N HIS A 121 -5.07 -19.39 26.34
CA HIS A 121 -4.39 -20.55 25.77
C HIS A 121 -4.06 -20.27 24.30
N VAL A 122 -3.02 -20.92 23.79
CA VAL A 122 -2.60 -20.80 22.39
C VAL A 122 -2.56 -22.17 21.73
N THR A 123 -3.30 -22.34 20.64
CA THR A 123 -3.34 -23.59 19.87
C THR A 123 -2.57 -23.41 18.55
N SER A 124 -1.82 -24.42 18.10
CA SER A 124 -1.01 -24.36 16.85
C SER A 124 -1.81 -23.84 15.65
N ALA A 125 -2.94 -24.52 15.36
CA ALA A 125 -4.03 -24.08 14.48
C ALA A 125 -3.63 -23.32 13.19
N PRO A 126 -2.72 -23.86 12.35
CA PRO A 126 -2.26 -23.18 11.14
C PRO A 126 -3.40 -22.92 10.14
N ALA A 127 -3.54 -21.67 9.71
CA ALA A 127 -4.59 -21.23 8.79
C ALA A 127 -4.06 -20.34 7.67
N LEU A 128 -4.70 -20.35 6.51
CA LEU A 128 -4.47 -19.36 5.45
C LEU A 128 -5.51 -18.25 5.58
N VAL A 129 -5.05 -17.03 5.88
CA VAL A 129 -5.90 -15.87 6.15
C VAL A 129 -5.68 -14.81 5.08
N LEU A 130 -6.77 -14.40 4.41
CA LEU A 130 -6.79 -13.27 3.49
C LEU A 130 -7.28 -12.03 4.25
N ARG A 131 -6.43 -11.02 4.45
CA ARG A 131 -6.73 -9.82 5.23
C ARG A 131 -6.41 -8.53 4.47
N VAL A 132 -6.91 -7.39 4.94
CA VAL A 132 -6.47 -6.07 4.46
C VAL A 132 -5.08 -5.78 5.02
N ARG A 133 -4.18 -5.18 4.22
CA ARG A 133 -2.88 -4.69 4.71
C ARG A 133 -3.08 -3.67 5.81
N ASP A 134 -2.48 -3.94 6.96
CA ASP A 134 -2.42 -3.07 8.13
C ASP A 134 -1.63 -1.77 7.84
N GLN A 135 -2.04 -0.66 8.47
CA GLN A 135 -1.39 0.65 8.38
C GLN A 135 -0.46 0.94 9.57
N ALA A 136 -0.33 0.07 10.59
CA ALA A 136 0.49 0.34 11.77
C ALA A 136 1.97 0.65 11.42
N SER A 137 2.52 0.04 10.37
CA SER A 137 3.88 0.37 9.90
C SER A 137 4.04 1.83 9.45
N LEU A 138 2.96 2.46 8.98
CA LEU A 138 2.91 3.87 8.57
C LEU A 138 2.58 4.80 9.76
N LEU A 139 1.76 4.34 10.71
CA LEU A 139 1.52 5.02 11.99
C LEU A 139 2.82 5.10 12.80
N THR A 140 3.52 3.99 13.03
CA THR A 140 4.82 3.96 13.73
C THR A 140 5.91 4.74 13.01
N TYR A 141 5.83 4.91 11.69
CA TYR A 141 6.70 5.85 10.98
C TYR A 141 6.41 7.31 11.35
N TYR A 142 5.13 7.72 11.35
CA TYR A 142 4.75 9.07 11.79
C TYR A 142 4.98 9.32 13.28
N GLU A 143 4.79 8.34 14.15
CA GLU A 143 5.09 8.44 15.59
C GLU A 143 6.57 8.72 15.82
N ARG A 144 7.47 8.01 15.12
CA ARG A 144 8.92 8.26 15.17
C ARG A 144 9.31 9.62 14.58
N MET A 145 8.61 10.08 13.54
CA MET A 145 8.81 11.43 12.99
C MET A 145 8.38 12.51 14.00
N LEU A 146 7.25 12.31 14.67
CA LEU A 146 6.77 13.20 15.74
C LEU A 146 7.70 13.17 16.96
N GLU A 147 8.27 12.03 17.32
CA GLU A 147 9.28 11.90 18.38
C GLU A 147 10.56 12.67 18.04
N ALA A 148 11.07 12.52 16.81
CA ALA A 148 12.22 13.28 16.33
C ALA A 148 11.96 14.80 16.34
N LEU A 149 10.77 15.24 15.90
CA LEU A 149 10.34 16.64 15.93
C LEU A 149 10.05 17.19 17.36
N ARG A 150 9.93 16.33 18.37
CA ARG A 150 9.80 16.69 19.79
C ARG A 150 11.12 16.61 20.56
N GLY A 151 12.17 16.07 19.94
CA GLY A 151 13.50 15.95 20.53
C GLY A 151 14.23 17.30 20.66
N ALA A 152 15.39 17.28 21.33
CA ALA A 152 16.23 18.45 21.52
C ALA A 152 17.25 18.70 20.38
N GLY A 153 17.17 17.94 19.28
CA GLY A 153 18.01 18.11 18.08
C GLY A 153 17.34 18.99 17.03
N PRO A 154 18.09 19.43 15.99
CA PRO A 154 17.49 20.14 14.87
C PRO A 154 16.51 19.24 14.10
N PRO A 155 15.33 19.73 13.69
CA PRO A 155 14.42 18.98 12.83
C PRO A 155 15.03 18.74 11.43
N PRO A 156 14.70 17.63 10.74
CA PRO A 156 15.34 17.26 9.49
C PRO A 156 15.25 18.34 8.41
N LEU A 157 16.37 18.66 7.77
CA LEU A 157 16.48 19.77 6.81
C LEU A 157 15.41 19.71 5.69
N GLY A 158 15.07 18.52 5.22
CA GLY A 158 14.05 18.31 4.18
C GLY A 158 12.62 18.72 4.60
N LEU A 159 12.33 18.82 5.90
CA LEU A 159 11.08 19.38 6.42
C LEU A 159 11.21 20.90 6.63
N VAL A 160 12.38 21.38 7.07
CA VAL A 160 12.63 22.82 7.29
C VAL A 160 12.51 23.60 5.99
N GLN A 161 13.02 23.06 4.87
CA GLN A 161 12.91 23.68 3.54
C GLN A 161 11.46 23.82 3.02
N LEU A 162 10.48 23.15 3.63
CA LEU A 162 9.05 23.30 3.29
C LEU A 162 8.40 24.51 3.99
N VAL A 163 9.03 25.05 5.03
CA VAL A 163 8.49 26.13 5.88
C VAL A 163 9.40 27.35 6.00
N ALA A 164 10.68 27.23 5.64
CA ALA A 164 11.67 28.31 5.68
C ALA A 164 12.54 28.30 4.41
N THR A 165 12.78 29.50 3.85
CA THR A 165 13.76 29.70 2.77
C THR A 165 15.17 29.75 3.35
N LEU A 166 16.03 28.80 2.96
CA LEU A 166 17.41 28.70 3.44
C LEU A 166 18.42 28.88 2.29
N ASP A 167 19.47 29.66 2.53
CA ASP A 167 20.60 29.82 1.61
C ASP A 167 21.55 28.59 1.62
N ALA A 168 22.58 28.63 0.78
CA ALA A 168 23.52 27.50 0.64
C ALA A 168 24.38 27.26 1.90
N ALA A 169 24.78 28.33 2.59
CA ALA A 169 25.56 28.23 3.82
C ALA A 169 24.69 27.79 5.00
N GLU A 170 23.45 28.30 5.10
CA GLU A 170 22.46 27.89 6.09
C GLU A 170 22.13 26.40 5.96
N ARG A 171 21.89 25.91 4.72
CA ARG A 171 21.64 24.48 4.46
C ARG A 171 22.82 23.60 4.84
N LEU A 172 24.06 24.00 4.51
CA LEU A 172 25.26 23.24 4.87
C LEU A 172 25.49 23.22 6.39
N ALA A 173 25.29 24.34 7.09
CA ALA A 173 25.37 24.41 8.55
C ALA A 173 24.28 23.57 9.24
N TRP A 174 23.08 23.47 8.63
CA TRP A 174 22.01 22.61 9.14
C TRP A 174 22.33 21.13 8.97
N LEU A 175 22.90 20.72 7.84
CA LEU A 175 23.36 19.33 7.62
C LEU A 175 24.45 18.93 8.63
N ASP A 176 25.41 19.82 8.90
CA ASP A 176 26.47 19.61 9.89
C ASP A 176 25.88 19.45 11.31
N ALA A 177 24.91 20.30 11.68
CA ALA A 177 24.18 20.21 12.95
C ALA A 177 23.26 18.98 13.07
N GLU A 178 22.73 18.47 11.95
CA GLU A 178 21.97 17.21 11.86
C GLU A 178 22.90 15.97 11.88
N GLY A 179 24.22 16.16 11.80
CA GLY A 179 25.20 15.08 11.71
C GLY A 179 25.19 14.35 10.35
N ALA A 180 24.65 15.00 9.32
CA ALA A 180 24.54 14.46 7.97
C ALA A 180 25.85 14.63 7.17
N THR A 181 26.12 13.69 6.27
CA THR A 181 27.34 13.68 5.46
C THR A 181 27.44 14.92 4.56
N SER A 182 28.56 15.63 4.66
CA SER A 182 28.87 16.78 3.80
C SER A 182 29.12 16.36 2.35
N GLY A 183 28.63 17.18 1.40
CA GLY A 183 28.91 17.01 -0.04
C GLY A 183 30.40 17.07 -0.41
N ALA A 184 31.24 17.57 0.50
CA ALA A 184 32.69 17.56 0.36
C ALA A 184 33.31 16.14 0.29
N GLU A 185 32.60 15.10 0.76
CA GLU A 185 33.10 13.72 0.67
C GLU A 185 33.16 13.15 -0.76
N LEU A 186 32.43 13.71 -1.74
CA LEU A 186 32.38 13.24 -3.14
C LEU A 186 33.70 13.36 -3.94
N GLY A 187 34.84 13.48 -3.26
CA GLY A 187 36.19 13.57 -3.81
C GLY A 187 36.44 14.79 -4.71
N ALA A 188 37.60 14.81 -5.38
CA ALA A 188 37.87 15.74 -6.47
C ALA A 188 37.47 15.14 -7.84
N ASP A 189 37.78 13.86 -8.05
CA ASP A 189 37.63 13.10 -9.31
C ASP A 189 36.71 11.89 -9.05
N PRO A 190 35.39 11.99 -9.31
CA PRO A 190 34.42 10.99 -8.86
C PRO A 190 34.46 9.74 -9.75
N LEU A 191 34.27 8.56 -9.17
CA LEU A 191 34.31 7.29 -9.90
C LEU A 191 33.03 7.07 -10.72
N LEU A 192 33.04 7.52 -11.98
CA LEU A 192 31.90 7.39 -12.90
C LEU A 192 32.06 6.17 -13.82
N PRO A 193 31.13 5.18 -13.80
CA PRO A 193 31.16 4.04 -14.72
C PRO A 193 30.78 4.40 -16.16
N LEU A 194 30.05 5.50 -16.38
CA LEU A 194 29.55 5.94 -17.68
C LEU A 194 30.06 7.34 -18.05
N PRO A 195 30.29 7.64 -19.35
CA PRO A 195 30.91 8.89 -19.78
C PRO A 195 29.97 10.10 -19.67
N ALA A 196 30.10 10.88 -18.60
CA ALA A 196 29.31 12.08 -18.35
C ALA A 196 29.60 13.24 -19.32
N SER A 197 28.55 13.98 -19.71
CA SER A 197 28.64 15.28 -20.38
C SER A 197 28.95 16.42 -19.38
N PRO A 198 29.34 17.63 -19.85
CA PRO A 198 29.57 18.78 -18.97
C PRO A 198 28.36 19.15 -18.11
N GLU A 199 27.15 19.03 -18.66
CA GLU A 199 25.88 19.32 -17.98
C GLU A 199 25.61 18.30 -16.86
N GLN A 200 25.95 17.03 -17.10
CA GLN A 200 25.84 15.97 -16.08
C GLN A 200 26.92 16.11 -15.00
N ALA A 201 28.13 16.52 -15.36
CA ALA A 201 29.21 16.80 -14.39
C ALA A 201 28.83 17.95 -13.44
N ARG A 202 28.14 18.99 -13.96
CA ARG A 202 27.63 20.11 -13.15
C ARG A 202 26.60 19.71 -12.08
N VAL A 203 25.92 18.56 -12.25
CA VAL A 203 25.04 18.00 -11.20
C VAL A 203 25.87 17.51 -10.01
N LEU A 204 26.96 16.78 -10.25
CA LEU A 204 27.88 16.35 -9.19
C LEU A 204 28.62 17.53 -8.56
N GLU A 205 28.97 18.56 -9.34
CA GLU A 205 29.58 19.79 -8.84
C GLU A 205 28.64 20.55 -7.88
N ARG A 206 27.35 20.66 -8.20
CA ARG A 206 26.34 21.22 -7.28
C ARG A 206 26.17 20.38 -6.02
N LEU A 207 26.13 19.05 -6.17
CA LEU A 207 26.05 18.09 -5.04
C LEU A 207 27.29 18.08 -4.13
N ARG A 208 28.37 18.81 -4.49
CA ARG A 208 29.52 19.08 -3.60
C ARG A 208 29.43 20.39 -2.83
N HIS A 209 28.72 21.40 -3.33
CA HIS A 209 28.86 22.81 -2.88
C HIS A 209 27.57 23.50 -2.39
N ASP A 210 26.38 22.95 -2.65
CA ASP A 210 25.09 23.66 -2.48
C ASP A 210 24.04 22.80 -1.74
N ASN A 211 24.50 21.90 -0.87
CA ASN A 211 23.79 20.65 -0.62
C ASN A 211 22.50 20.75 0.22
N GLY A 212 21.56 19.88 -0.12
CA GLY A 212 20.22 19.78 0.47
C GLY A 212 19.30 19.04 -0.51
N VAL A 213 18.99 19.68 -1.64
CA VAL A 213 18.22 19.11 -2.76
C VAL A 213 18.77 19.65 -4.09
N VAL A 214 18.91 18.79 -5.11
CA VAL A 214 19.28 19.21 -6.47
C VAL A 214 18.27 18.67 -7.49
N VAL A 215 17.50 19.57 -8.11
CA VAL A 215 16.51 19.24 -9.14
C VAL A 215 17.18 19.14 -10.52
N VAL A 216 16.91 18.06 -11.26
CA VAL A 216 17.50 17.79 -12.59
C VAL A 216 16.41 17.66 -13.66
N GLU A 217 16.04 18.81 -14.23
CA GLU A 217 15.09 18.85 -15.35
C GLU A 217 15.74 18.55 -16.71
N GLY A 218 14.93 18.51 -17.77
CA GLY A 218 15.38 18.26 -19.14
C GLY A 218 14.51 17.24 -19.92
N PRO A 219 14.53 17.26 -21.26
CA PRO A 219 13.70 16.41 -22.13
C PRO A 219 13.87 14.90 -21.91
N PRO A 220 12.89 14.06 -22.33
CA PRO A 220 13.07 12.61 -22.38
C PRO A 220 14.26 12.23 -23.28
N GLY A 221 15.03 11.22 -22.85
CA GLY A 221 16.19 10.72 -23.59
C GLY A 221 17.53 11.41 -23.30
N THR A 222 17.58 12.55 -22.61
CA THR A 222 18.84 13.30 -22.33
C THR A 222 19.76 12.68 -21.26
N GLY A 223 19.68 11.38 -21.04
CA GLY A 223 20.61 10.67 -20.17
C GLY A 223 20.40 10.84 -18.66
N LYS A 224 19.22 11.28 -18.18
CA LYS A 224 18.94 11.38 -16.73
C LYS A 224 19.28 10.09 -15.94
N THR A 225 18.89 8.93 -16.45
CA THR A 225 19.21 7.62 -15.84
C THR A 225 20.71 7.30 -15.83
N HIS A 226 21.47 7.82 -16.80
CA HIS A 226 22.94 7.73 -16.82
C HIS A 226 23.53 8.65 -15.73
N THR A 227 23.02 9.87 -15.55
CA THR A 227 23.42 10.76 -14.45
C THR A 227 23.15 10.11 -13.09
N ILE A 228 22.00 9.47 -12.91
CA ILE A 228 21.63 8.77 -11.67
C ILE A 228 22.57 7.57 -11.42
N ALA A 229 22.84 6.73 -12.43
CA ALA A 229 23.79 5.61 -12.29
C ALA A 229 25.20 6.10 -11.90
N ASN A 230 25.68 7.17 -12.52
CA ASN A 230 26.96 7.81 -12.20
C ASN A 230 26.99 8.38 -10.77
N LEU A 231 25.92 9.03 -10.31
CA LEU A 231 25.82 9.55 -8.95
C LEU A 231 25.77 8.42 -7.90
N ILE A 232 25.04 7.34 -8.18
CA ILE A 232 24.99 6.15 -7.31
C ILE A 232 26.39 5.57 -7.12
N THR A 233 27.15 5.38 -8.21
CA THR A 233 28.53 4.84 -8.09
C THR A 233 29.47 5.81 -7.39
N ALA A 234 29.36 7.12 -7.62
CA ALA A 234 30.16 8.11 -6.91
C ALA A 234 29.89 8.10 -5.40
N LEU A 235 28.61 8.07 -4.97
CA LEU A 235 28.24 8.01 -3.55
C LEU A 235 28.64 6.67 -2.90
N LEU A 236 28.43 5.55 -3.58
CA LEU A 236 28.83 4.22 -3.09
C LEU A 236 30.35 4.09 -2.94
N ALA A 237 31.15 4.77 -3.76
CA ALA A 237 32.61 4.76 -3.67
C ALA A 237 33.11 5.41 -2.36
N GLU A 238 32.44 6.46 -1.90
CA GLU A 238 32.70 7.12 -0.60
C GLU A 238 31.99 6.40 0.58
N GLY A 239 31.47 5.18 0.36
CA GLY A 239 30.80 4.37 1.38
C GLY A 239 29.36 4.79 1.71
N GLN A 240 28.77 5.74 0.97
CA GLN A 240 27.47 6.29 1.29
C GLN A 240 26.30 5.38 0.88
N ARG A 241 25.24 5.37 1.71
CA ARG A 241 24.04 4.55 1.47
C ARG A 241 23.03 5.34 0.63
N VAL A 242 22.73 4.85 -0.57
CA VAL A 242 21.81 5.53 -1.51
C VAL A 242 20.46 4.81 -1.57
N LEU A 243 19.38 5.52 -1.23
CA LEU A 243 18.01 5.10 -1.51
C LEU A 243 17.57 5.70 -2.86
N VAL A 244 16.96 4.88 -3.72
CA VAL A 244 16.39 5.34 -5.00
C VAL A 244 14.90 4.98 -5.03
N THR A 245 14.06 5.98 -5.30
CA THR A 245 12.61 5.82 -5.44
C THR A 245 12.16 6.11 -6.87
N SER A 246 11.05 5.51 -7.29
CA SER A 246 10.45 5.72 -8.61
C SER A 246 8.96 5.37 -8.58
N GLN A 247 8.16 6.08 -9.37
CA GLN A 247 6.75 5.74 -9.61
C GLN A 247 6.58 4.45 -10.44
N LYS A 248 7.62 4.00 -11.15
CA LYS A 248 7.55 2.84 -12.08
C LYS A 248 8.71 1.88 -11.86
N ALA A 249 8.42 0.61 -11.52
CA ALA A 249 9.42 -0.44 -11.31
C ALA A 249 10.36 -0.63 -12.51
N GLN A 250 9.83 -0.53 -13.73
CA GLN A 250 10.62 -0.60 -14.97
C GLN A 250 11.79 0.41 -15.02
N ALA A 251 11.64 1.60 -14.42
CA ALA A 251 12.71 2.60 -14.39
C ALA A 251 13.83 2.24 -13.40
N LEU A 252 13.51 1.55 -12.30
CA LEU A 252 14.50 0.98 -11.38
C LEU A 252 15.24 -0.20 -12.04
N ARG A 253 14.53 -1.03 -12.81
CA ARG A 253 15.09 -2.15 -13.59
C ARG A 253 16.11 -1.64 -14.63
N MET A 254 15.71 -0.67 -15.46
CA MET A 254 16.58 0.05 -16.42
C MET A 254 17.74 0.82 -15.77
N LEU A 255 17.65 1.17 -14.49
CA LEU A 255 18.73 1.81 -13.74
C LEU A 255 19.73 0.78 -13.21
N ARG A 256 19.25 -0.34 -12.64
CA ARG A 256 20.09 -1.47 -12.20
C ARG A 256 20.94 -2.01 -13.35
N GLU A 257 20.35 -2.16 -14.53
CA GLU A 257 21.03 -2.57 -15.78
C GLU A 257 22.17 -1.63 -16.22
N LYS A 258 22.22 -0.38 -15.73
CA LYS A 258 23.28 0.60 -16.03
C LYS A 258 24.40 0.65 -15.00
N LEU A 259 24.25 -0.05 -13.87
CA LEU A 259 25.30 -0.22 -12.87
C LEU A 259 26.21 -1.41 -13.27
N PRO A 260 27.51 -1.37 -12.96
CA PRO A 260 28.41 -2.52 -13.11
C PRO A 260 27.86 -3.79 -12.41
N PRO A 261 28.05 -5.00 -12.98
CA PRO A 261 27.53 -6.26 -12.40
C PRO A 261 27.94 -6.52 -10.95
N GLU A 262 29.10 -5.98 -10.53
CA GLU A 262 29.57 -6.01 -9.14
C GLU A 262 28.69 -5.13 -8.23
N LEU A 263 28.35 -3.91 -8.65
CA LEU A 263 27.50 -3.01 -7.87
C LEU A 263 26.03 -3.43 -7.87
N GLN A 264 25.57 -4.14 -8.92
CA GLN A 264 24.22 -4.72 -8.96
C GLN A 264 23.96 -5.71 -7.81
N ARG A 265 25.00 -6.36 -7.27
CA ARG A 265 24.90 -7.28 -6.11
C ARG A 265 24.70 -6.55 -4.79
N LEU A 266 25.22 -5.32 -4.70
CA LEU A 266 25.06 -4.44 -3.54
C LEU A 266 23.69 -3.74 -3.54
N CYS A 267 22.94 -3.80 -4.66
CA CYS A 267 21.60 -3.23 -4.75
C CYS A 267 20.57 -4.08 -4.01
N VAL A 268 19.72 -3.41 -3.24
CA VAL A 268 18.50 -3.96 -2.67
C VAL A 268 17.32 -3.35 -3.42
N SER A 269 16.49 -4.19 -4.02
CA SER A 269 15.18 -3.80 -4.52
C SER A 269 14.12 -4.00 -3.42
N PHE A 270 12.99 -3.32 -3.57
CA PHE A 270 11.83 -3.44 -2.65
C PHE A 270 10.50 -3.54 -3.43
N THR A 271 10.55 -3.67 -4.76
CA THR A 271 9.39 -3.46 -5.66
C THR A 271 8.91 -4.70 -6.40
N ASP A 272 9.72 -5.74 -6.59
CA ASP A 272 9.37 -6.88 -7.44
C ASP A 272 8.45 -7.91 -6.73
N VAL A 273 7.62 -7.46 -5.77
CA VAL A 273 6.71 -8.30 -4.95
C VAL A 273 5.27 -8.36 -5.53
N GLU A 274 4.99 -7.64 -6.62
CA GLU A 274 3.62 -7.51 -7.19
C GLU A 274 3.54 -7.74 -8.72
N GLU A 275 4.66 -7.95 -9.45
CA GLU A 275 4.70 -8.17 -10.92
C GLU A 275 5.06 -9.60 -11.38
N ALA A 276 5.25 -10.57 -10.47
CA ALA A 276 5.72 -11.92 -10.81
C ALA A 276 4.62 -12.85 -11.42
N SER A 277 4.07 -12.43 -12.56
CA SER A 277 2.99 -13.13 -13.29
C SER A 277 3.31 -13.24 -14.79
N GLY A 278 4.36 -14.00 -15.12
CA GLY A 278 4.78 -14.29 -16.49
C GLY A 278 5.52 -15.64 -16.58
N PRO A 279 5.56 -16.30 -17.74
CA PRO A 279 6.10 -17.65 -17.88
C PRO A 279 7.62 -17.66 -17.64
N ALA A 280 8.08 -18.49 -16.71
CA ALA A 280 9.49 -18.70 -16.46
C ALA A 280 10.06 -19.74 -17.44
N ASP A 281 10.88 -19.29 -18.39
CA ASP A 281 11.85 -20.16 -19.08
C ASP A 281 13.14 -20.23 -18.25
N GLY A 282 13.84 -21.37 -18.32
CA GLY A 282 14.62 -21.86 -17.19
C GLY A 282 16.11 -21.51 -17.16
N ALA A 283 16.66 -21.36 -15.94
CA ALA A 283 18.11 -21.49 -15.69
C ALA A 283 18.44 -21.96 -14.27
N ALA A 284 19.49 -22.79 -14.16
CA ALA A 284 20.36 -23.01 -13.00
C ALA A 284 19.75 -23.32 -11.61
N ARG A 285 19.56 -24.61 -11.33
CA ARG A 285 19.71 -25.15 -9.96
C ARG A 285 21.19 -25.16 -9.58
N VAL A 286 21.56 -24.63 -8.42
CA VAL A 286 22.78 -25.02 -7.69
C VAL A 286 22.42 -25.16 -6.21
N ALA A 287 22.80 -26.29 -5.60
CA ALA A 287 22.65 -26.54 -4.16
C ALA A 287 24.01 -26.94 -3.58
N VAL A 288 24.38 -26.37 -2.43
CA VAL A 288 25.60 -26.71 -1.69
C VAL A 288 25.25 -26.86 -0.20
N ARG A 289 25.74 -27.96 0.38
CA ARG A 289 25.71 -28.28 1.83
C ARG A 289 27.07 -27.91 2.47
N ALA A 290 27.19 -28.16 3.77
CA ALA A 290 28.45 -28.19 4.56
C ALA A 290 29.06 -26.82 4.92
N MET A 291 29.73 -26.65 6.08
CA MET A 291 29.94 -27.51 7.27
C MET A 291 30.13 -26.63 8.53
N ASP A 292 30.07 -27.24 9.72
CA ASP A 292 30.45 -26.59 10.99
C ASP A 292 31.96 -26.27 11.09
N ALA A 293 32.29 -25.20 11.80
CA ALA A 293 33.61 -24.98 12.42
C ALA A 293 33.48 -24.05 13.64
N GLY A 294 34.28 -24.28 14.69
CA GLY A 294 34.16 -23.60 15.98
C GLY A 294 34.59 -22.12 15.99
N GLY A 295 34.15 -21.37 17.02
CA GLY A 295 34.49 -19.96 17.23
C GLY A 295 35.30 -19.70 18.52
N MET A 296 35.45 -18.42 18.87
CA MET A 296 35.89 -17.96 20.20
C MET A 296 35.44 -16.50 20.46
N ASP A 297 35.35 -16.12 21.73
CA ASP A 297 34.86 -14.82 22.19
C ASP A 297 35.85 -13.65 21.97
N ALA A 298 35.33 -12.42 21.86
CA ALA A 298 35.50 -11.39 22.92
C ALA A 298 34.96 -9.99 22.51
N GLY A 299 34.54 -9.21 23.51
CA GLY A 299 34.55 -7.74 23.48
C GLY A 299 33.43 -7.04 22.70
N GLY A 300 32.33 -6.71 23.39
CA GLY A 300 31.22 -5.94 22.80
C GLY A 300 31.35 -4.42 23.00
N MET A 301 30.76 -3.65 22.07
CA MET A 301 30.41 -2.24 22.26
C MET A 301 28.95 -2.01 21.85
N ASN A 302 28.20 -1.28 22.67
CA ASN A 302 26.75 -1.10 22.50
C ASN A 302 26.40 -0.02 21.45
N ARG A 303 25.64 -0.40 20.41
CA ARG A 303 24.82 0.50 19.58
C ARG A 303 23.54 -0.26 19.20
N GLY A 304 22.37 0.27 19.54
CA GLY A 304 21.08 -0.39 19.31
C GLY A 304 20.27 0.20 18.16
N GLY A 305 19.06 -0.32 17.96
CA GLY A 305 17.95 0.47 17.42
C GLY A 305 17.67 0.41 15.90
N MET A 306 18.19 -0.58 15.16
CA MET A 306 17.73 -0.84 13.78
C MET A 306 17.66 -2.34 13.47
N ASP A 307 16.43 -2.87 13.39
CA ASP A 307 16.05 -4.03 12.57
C ASP A 307 14.50 -4.08 12.49
N GLY A 308 13.90 -4.63 11.41
CA GLY A 308 12.45 -4.88 11.35
C GLY A 308 11.70 -4.72 10.02
N VAL A 309 12.30 -4.18 8.95
CA VAL A 309 11.63 -4.01 7.64
C VAL A 309 12.51 -4.50 6.48
N GLY A 310 12.57 -5.82 6.32
CA GLY A 310 13.18 -6.47 5.15
C GLY A 310 12.15 -6.91 4.11
N SER A 311 12.36 -6.51 2.85
CA SER A 311 11.82 -7.25 1.69
C SER A 311 12.49 -8.64 1.63
N PRO A 312 11.85 -9.69 1.08
CA PRO A 312 12.54 -10.92 0.68
C PRO A 312 13.80 -10.65 -0.17
N GLU A 313 13.79 -9.59 -0.98
CA GLU A 313 14.94 -9.12 -1.75
C GLU A 313 16.08 -8.65 -0.84
N LEU A 314 15.79 -7.96 0.28
CA LEU A 314 16.80 -7.57 1.27
C LEU A 314 17.42 -8.82 1.93
N ALA A 315 16.63 -9.82 2.29
CA ALA A 315 17.15 -11.04 2.90
C ALA A 315 18.10 -11.80 1.95
N ALA A 316 17.75 -11.89 0.66
CA ALA A 316 18.61 -12.46 -0.37
C ALA A 316 19.89 -11.64 -0.57
N SER A 317 19.79 -10.31 -0.74
CA SER A 317 20.95 -9.43 -0.88
C SER A 317 21.85 -9.41 0.36
N VAL A 318 21.31 -9.49 1.58
CA VAL A 318 22.10 -9.58 2.82
C VAL A 318 22.84 -10.91 2.91
N SER A 319 22.21 -12.03 2.50
CA SER A 319 22.89 -13.32 2.43
C SER A 319 24.01 -13.33 1.38
N ALA A 320 23.78 -12.74 0.20
CA ALA A 320 24.80 -12.56 -0.82
C ALA A 320 25.96 -11.65 -0.35
N LEU A 321 25.64 -10.53 0.30
CA LEU A 321 26.62 -9.59 0.85
C LEU A 321 27.45 -10.20 1.99
N ALA A 322 26.85 -11.06 2.82
CA ALA A 322 27.56 -11.81 3.85
C ALA A 322 28.51 -12.86 3.24
N ALA A 323 28.08 -13.54 2.17
CA ALA A 323 28.94 -14.47 1.43
C ALA A 323 30.08 -13.75 0.70
N GLU A 324 29.83 -12.59 0.09
CA GLU A 324 30.86 -11.78 -0.58
C GLU A 324 31.85 -11.18 0.43
N LYS A 325 31.38 -10.80 1.63
CA LYS A 325 32.23 -10.44 2.78
C LYS A 325 33.10 -11.60 3.28
N ALA A 326 32.63 -12.85 3.21
CA ALA A 326 33.44 -14.03 3.55
C ALA A 326 34.53 -14.35 2.51
N VAL A 327 34.46 -13.78 1.31
CA VAL A 327 35.46 -13.91 0.22
C VAL A 327 36.33 -12.63 0.10
N TYR A 328 36.17 -11.67 1.02
CA TYR A 328 36.87 -10.38 0.98
C TYR A 328 38.36 -10.52 1.36
N HIS A 329 39.23 -10.40 0.36
CA HIS A 329 40.68 -10.30 0.53
C HIS A 329 41.17 -8.90 0.14
N PRO A 330 41.49 -8.01 1.11
CA PRO A 330 41.83 -6.61 0.81
C PRO A 330 43.05 -6.49 -0.12
N GLU A 331 44.14 -7.18 0.18
CA GLU A 331 45.37 -7.16 -0.65
C GLU A 331 45.15 -7.61 -2.11
N ALA A 332 44.10 -8.38 -2.39
CA ALA A 332 43.75 -8.81 -3.75
C ALA A 332 42.90 -7.74 -4.47
N LEU A 333 42.11 -6.98 -3.74
CA LEU A 333 41.36 -5.83 -4.25
C LEU A 333 42.28 -4.63 -4.47
N ASP A 334 43.19 -4.32 -3.55
CA ASP A 334 44.14 -3.20 -3.68
C ASP A 334 44.98 -3.32 -4.95
N ARG A 335 45.52 -4.51 -5.24
CA ARG A 335 46.25 -4.80 -6.49
C ARG A 335 45.38 -4.65 -7.74
N ARG A 336 44.08 -5.00 -7.67
CA ARG A 336 43.13 -4.80 -8.78
C ARG A 336 42.78 -3.32 -8.98
N ILE A 337 42.63 -2.56 -7.90
CA ILE A 337 42.41 -1.11 -7.90
C ILE A 337 43.61 -0.41 -8.53
N GLU A 338 44.83 -0.76 -8.12
CA GLU A 338 46.05 -0.18 -8.69
C GLU A 338 46.19 -0.50 -10.19
N GLN A 339 45.92 -1.74 -10.60
CA GLN A 339 45.94 -2.15 -12.02
C GLN A 339 44.82 -1.47 -12.83
N ALA A 340 43.67 -1.17 -12.24
CA ALA A 340 42.61 -0.40 -12.89
C ALA A 340 42.99 1.09 -13.01
N ALA A 341 43.57 1.69 -11.97
CA ALA A 341 44.03 3.08 -11.97
C ALA A 341 45.13 3.32 -13.02
N ARG A 342 46.11 2.41 -13.13
CA ARG A 342 47.16 2.43 -14.16
C ARG A 342 46.55 2.43 -15.57
N ARG A 343 45.63 1.50 -15.87
CA ARG A 343 44.91 1.44 -17.17
C ARG A 343 44.05 2.68 -17.43
N ARG A 344 43.42 3.28 -16.41
CA ARG A 344 42.67 4.55 -16.54
C ARG A 344 43.59 5.70 -16.93
N ALA A 345 44.77 5.81 -16.32
CA ALA A 345 45.75 6.84 -16.64
C ALA A 345 46.28 6.69 -18.09
N GLU A 346 46.55 5.46 -18.53
CA GLU A 346 46.94 5.14 -19.91
C GLU A 346 45.83 5.52 -20.92
N ALA A 347 44.59 5.12 -20.65
CA ALA A 347 43.44 5.44 -21.50
C ALA A 347 43.16 6.96 -21.59
N LEU A 348 43.35 7.70 -20.49
CA LEU A 348 43.21 9.17 -20.48
C LEU A 348 44.32 9.86 -21.30
N ARG A 349 45.57 9.38 -21.23
CA ARG A 349 46.67 9.85 -22.09
C ARG A 349 46.38 9.60 -23.56
N ALA A 350 46.00 8.35 -23.91
CA ALA A 350 45.61 8.00 -25.28
C ALA A 350 44.41 8.84 -25.78
N ARG A 351 43.43 9.15 -24.92
CA ARG A 351 42.31 10.05 -25.27
C ARG A 351 42.78 11.48 -25.53
N ALA A 352 43.74 11.99 -24.75
CA ALA A 352 44.33 13.31 -24.98
C ALA A 352 45.11 13.36 -26.30
N GLU A 353 45.95 12.36 -26.58
CA GLU A 353 46.68 12.22 -27.85
C GLU A 353 45.73 12.12 -29.06
N LEU A 354 44.65 11.35 -28.95
CA LEU A 354 43.62 11.25 -30.00
C LEU A 354 42.85 12.58 -30.17
N ALA A 355 42.60 13.32 -29.10
CA ALA A 355 41.97 14.64 -29.17
C ALA A 355 42.90 15.71 -29.80
N GLU A 356 44.20 15.67 -29.49
CA GLU A 356 45.22 16.46 -30.19
C GLU A 356 45.28 16.09 -31.67
N ARG A 357 45.39 14.79 -32.01
CA ARG A 357 45.39 14.30 -33.39
C ARG A 357 44.12 14.70 -34.15
N ALA A 358 42.95 14.67 -33.52
CA ALA A 358 41.69 15.10 -34.12
C ALA A 358 41.63 16.63 -34.33
N ARG A 359 42.18 17.43 -33.40
CA ARG A 359 42.31 18.89 -33.58
C ARG A 359 43.33 19.24 -34.67
N ALA A 360 44.48 18.57 -34.70
CA ALA A 360 45.49 18.71 -35.75
C ALA A 360 44.95 18.30 -37.12
N ALA A 361 44.21 17.20 -37.22
CA ALA A 361 43.56 16.78 -38.47
C ALA A 361 42.53 17.81 -38.97
N ARG A 362 41.67 18.33 -38.08
CA ARG A 362 40.71 19.40 -38.41
C ARG A 362 41.37 20.74 -38.75
N ALA A 363 42.57 21.01 -38.22
CA ALA A 363 43.37 22.17 -38.60
C ALA A 363 43.98 21.97 -40.00
N ALA A 364 44.57 20.80 -40.27
CA ALA A 364 45.11 20.43 -41.58
C ALA A 364 44.04 20.34 -42.68
N GLU A 365 42.80 19.97 -42.34
CA GLU A 365 41.65 19.96 -43.26
C GLU A 365 41.24 21.38 -43.70
N ARG A 366 41.46 22.38 -42.84
CA ARG A 366 41.25 23.81 -43.13
C ARG A 366 42.50 24.52 -43.66
N ALA A 367 43.64 23.85 -43.72
CA ALA A 367 44.84 24.42 -44.32
C ALA A 367 44.61 24.66 -45.82
N ALA A 368 44.92 25.86 -46.29
CA ALA A 368 44.91 26.20 -47.70
C ALA A 368 46.27 25.81 -48.30
N HIS A 369 46.28 24.78 -49.14
CA HIS A 369 47.45 24.38 -49.90
C HIS A 369 47.63 25.33 -51.10
N PRO A 370 48.84 25.88 -51.35
CA PRO A 370 49.10 26.71 -52.52
C PRO A 370 49.20 25.87 -53.80
N ASP A 371 48.84 26.47 -54.94
CA ASP A 371 48.87 25.86 -56.29
C ASP A 371 50.20 25.12 -56.61
N SER A 372 51.32 25.60 -56.06
CA SER A 372 52.65 25.04 -56.24
C SER A 372 52.82 23.61 -55.72
N GLU A 373 52.04 23.16 -54.72
CA GLU A 373 52.16 21.80 -54.17
C GLU A 373 51.63 20.71 -55.11
N VAL A 374 50.72 21.06 -56.02
CA VAL A 374 50.09 20.12 -56.99
C VAL A 374 50.70 20.27 -58.39
N GLY A 375 51.65 21.19 -58.57
CA GLY A 375 52.39 21.38 -59.83
C GLY A 375 51.58 22.02 -60.98
N ALA A 376 50.35 22.46 -60.73
CA ALA A 376 49.46 23.03 -61.75
C ALA A 376 48.65 24.21 -61.20
N ALA A 377 48.64 25.33 -61.94
CA ALA A 377 47.87 26.51 -61.59
C ALA A 377 46.35 26.21 -61.55
N GLY A 378 45.65 26.80 -60.59
CA GLY A 378 44.22 26.58 -60.34
C GLY A 378 43.89 25.37 -59.47
N TRP A 379 44.89 24.71 -58.85
CA TRP A 379 44.67 23.53 -57.99
C TRP A 379 44.88 23.74 -56.49
N GLY A 380 45.22 24.94 -56.04
CA GLY A 380 45.23 25.28 -54.61
C GLY A 380 43.84 25.40 -53.98
N GLY A 381 43.85 25.55 -52.66
CA GLY A 381 42.68 25.59 -51.78
C GLY A 381 42.76 24.57 -50.64
N THR A 382 41.65 24.34 -49.94
CA THR A 382 41.59 23.26 -48.95
C THR A 382 41.49 21.89 -49.62
N ARG A 383 41.95 20.84 -48.95
CA ARG A 383 41.85 19.45 -49.45
C ARG A 383 40.43 19.05 -49.86
N ALA A 384 39.42 19.54 -49.14
CA ALA A 384 38.02 19.35 -49.47
C ALA A 384 37.62 20.00 -50.82
N SER A 385 38.10 21.21 -51.10
CA SER A 385 37.84 21.90 -52.38
C SER A 385 38.53 21.21 -53.57
N ILE A 386 39.74 20.68 -53.35
CA ILE A 386 40.48 19.90 -54.34
C ILE A 386 39.73 18.58 -54.62
N ALA A 387 39.32 17.85 -53.59
CA ALA A 387 38.55 16.61 -53.74
C ALA A 387 37.14 16.84 -54.34
N ALA A 388 36.54 18.01 -54.17
CA ALA A 388 35.32 18.40 -54.88
C ALA A 388 35.60 18.66 -56.37
N ARG A 389 36.69 19.37 -56.70
CA ARG A 389 37.14 19.65 -58.09
C ARG A 389 37.50 18.37 -58.84
N VAL A 390 38.20 17.41 -58.20
CA VAL A 390 38.49 16.08 -58.76
C VAL A 390 37.20 15.31 -59.08
N ARG A 391 36.21 15.31 -58.17
CA ARG A 391 34.91 14.64 -58.41
C ARG A 391 34.11 15.31 -59.52
N ALA A 392 34.11 16.64 -59.59
CA ALA A 392 33.50 17.38 -60.71
C ALA A 392 34.17 17.06 -62.06
N GLY A 393 35.49 16.87 -62.07
CA GLY A 393 36.25 16.39 -63.23
C GLY A 393 36.17 14.88 -63.50
N GLY A 394 35.35 14.12 -62.75
CA GLY A 394 35.34 12.65 -62.80
C GLY A 394 35.10 12.07 -64.21
N GLY A 395 34.25 12.72 -65.01
CA GLY A 395 33.99 12.31 -66.41
C GLY A 395 35.17 12.47 -67.37
N ALA A 396 36.18 13.28 -67.02
CA ALA A 396 37.40 13.48 -67.81
C ALA A 396 38.62 12.71 -67.27
N HIS A 397 38.57 12.25 -66.02
CA HIS A 397 39.71 11.67 -65.30
C HIS A 397 39.49 10.22 -64.80
N GLY A 398 38.28 9.68 -64.94
CA GLY A 398 37.90 8.33 -64.50
C GLY A 398 38.60 7.16 -65.23
N TRP A 399 39.60 7.43 -66.08
CA TRP A 399 40.46 6.41 -66.69
C TRP A 399 41.69 6.05 -65.83
N LEU A 400 42.00 6.82 -64.77
CA LEU A 400 43.02 6.43 -63.78
C LEU A 400 42.43 5.47 -62.72
N PRO A 401 43.01 4.28 -62.49
CA PRO A 401 42.61 3.39 -61.42
C PRO A 401 43.16 3.87 -60.05
N LEU A 402 42.27 4.05 -59.07
CA LEU A 402 42.63 4.34 -57.68
C LEU A 402 41.68 3.62 -56.70
N PRO A 403 42.19 3.06 -55.58
CA PRO A 403 43.61 2.88 -55.26
C PRO A 403 44.22 1.69 -56.02
N VAL A 404 45.50 1.79 -56.38
CA VAL A 404 46.27 0.65 -56.93
C VAL A 404 46.58 -0.32 -55.78
N PRO A 405 46.15 -1.59 -55.81
CA PRO A 405 46.41 -2.52 -54.71
C PRO A 405 47.87 -3.03 -54.70
N PRO A 406 48.53 -3.10 -53.53
CA PRO A 406 49.69 -3.97 -53.38
C PRO A 406 49.22 -5.43 -53.36
N ALA A 407 49.86 -6.31 -54.14
CA ALA A 407 49.45 -7.71 -54.24
C ALA A 407 49.99 -8.55 -53.06
N GLY A 408 49.10 -9.24 -52.31
CA GLY A 408 49.54 -10.22 -51.31
C GLY A 408 48.45 -10.87 -50.44
N SER A 409 48.40 -12.21 -50.48
CA SER A 409 47.93 -13.17 -49.44
C SER A 409 46.45 -13.22 -48.98
N GLY A 410 46.02 -14.44 -48.64
CA GLY A 410 44.81 -14.81 -47.88
C GLY A 410 44.94 -16.24 -47.32
N GLY A 411 44.07 -16.70 -46.39
CA GLY A 411 44.13 -18.07 -45.80
C GLY A 411 43.28 -18.30 -44.52
N GLU A 412 43.12 -19.56 -44.08
CA GLU A 412 42.20 -20.04 -43.00
C GLU A 412 42.73 -21.35 -42.31
N ARG A 413 42.12 -22.07 -41.34
CA ARG A 413 40.78 -22.00 -40.68
C ARG A 413 40.65 -22.43 -39.18
N PRO A 414 40.89 -23.69 -38.72
CA PRO A 414 40.06 -24.32 -37.65
C PRO A 414 40.80 -24.84 -36.38
N ALA A 415 40.10 -25.62 -35.53
CA ALA A 415 40.46 -26.03 -34.15
C ALA A 415 40.24 -27.56 -33.86
N PRO A 416 40.61 -28.11 -32.67
CA PRO A 416 40.75 -29.56 -32.46
C PRO A 416 39.91 -30.23 -31.34
N LEU A 417 39.22 -31.33 -31.66
CA LEU A 417 39.12 -32.64 -30.95
C LEU A 417 38.13 -33.54 -31.74
N THR A 418 38.02 -34.84 -31.43
CA THR A 418 37.27 -35.81 -32.28
C THR A 418 36.36 -36.76 -31.50
N ASP A 419 35.29 -37.21 -32.17
CA ASP A 419 34.11 -37.84 -31.55
C ASP A 419 34.37 -39.19 -30.85
N ALA A 420 35.51 -39.83 -31.11
CA ALA A 420 35.87 -41.12 -30.50
C ALA A 420 36.00 -41.03 -28.96
N GLU A 421 36.53 -39.92 -28.45
CA GLU A 421 36.78 -39.71 -27.02
C GLU A 421 35.47 -39.54 -26.21
N ALA A 422 34.36 -39.19 -26.88
CA ALA A 422 33.08 -38.95 -26.23
C ALA A 422 32.30 -40.24 -25.89
N VAL A 423 32.55 -41.35 -26.59
CA VAL A 423 31.72 -42.57 -26.51
C VAL A 423 32.13 -43.48 -25.36
N GLU A 424 33.43 -43.57 -25.05
CA GLU A 424 33.96 -44.45 -23.99
C GLU A 424 33.34 -44.11 -22.61
N LEU A 425 33.24 -42.81 -22.30
CA LEU A 425 32.78 -42.27 -21.02
C LEU A 425 31.35 -42.73 -20.63
N TYR A 426 30.47 -42.93 -21.61
CA TYR A 426 29.06 -43.27 -21.35
C TYR A 426 28.87 -44.69 -20.79
N SER A 427 29.74 -45.63 -21.18
CA SER A 427 29.58 -47.06 -20.92
C SER A 427 29.68 -47.45 -19.45
N LEU A 428 30.46 -46.70 -18.67
CA LEU A 428 30.84 -47.05 -17.30
C LEU A 428 29.74 -46.79 -16.25
N LEU A 429 28.78 -45.90 -16.55
CA LEU A 429 27.81 -45.40 -15.57
C LEU A 429 26.56 -46.29 -15.41
N SER A 430 26.31 -47.21 -16.34
CA SER A 430 25.04 -47.94 -16.46
C SER A 430 24.96 -49.28 -15.71
N ALA A 431 26.04 -49.71 -15.06
CA ALA A 431 26.16 -51.08 -14.50
C ALA A 431 25.80 -51.24 -13.00
N ALA A 432 25.52 -50.16 -12.26
CA ALA A 432 25.66 -50.14 -10.79
C ALA A 432 24.34 -50.08 -9.96
N SER A 433 23.16 -50.37 -10.54
CA SER A 433 21.87 -49.98 -9.92
C SER A 433 20.79 -51.07 -9.77
N LYS A 434 21.17 -52.33 -9.47
CA LYS A 434 20.22 -53.42 -9.16
C LYS A 434 20.69 -54.35 -8.04
N ASP A 435 20.10 -54.25 -6.84
CA ASP A 435 19.66 -55.39 -6.00
C ASP A 435 19.00 -54.97 -4.67
N ALA A 436 18.36 -55.95 -3.99
CA ALA A 436 17.74 -55.94 -2.64
C ALA A 436 16.34 -55.30 -2.43
N ALA A 437 15.56 -55.82 -1.46
CA ALA A 437 14.10 -55.61 -1.32
C ALA A 437 13.50 -55.77 0.12
N LEU A 438 12.16 -55.59 0.22
CA LEU A 438 11.19 -55.72 1.37
C LEU A 438 11.03 -57.18 1.89
N PRO A 439 10.24 -57.58 2.95
CA PRO A 439 9.00 -57.03 3.62
C PRO A 439 9.01 -57.03 5.19
N ALA A 440 8.05 -56.66 6.08
CA ALA A 440 6.58 -56.38 6.23
C ALA A 440 5.81 -57.38 7.17
N ASP A 441 4.80 -56.91 7.95
CA ASP A 441 3.50 -57.57 8.35
C ASP A 441 2.94 -57.27 9.80
N ARG A 442 1.60 -57.34 9.96
CA ARG A 442 0.69 -57.48 11.16
C ARG A 442 0.31 -56.27 12.06
N ALA A 443 -0.81 -56.29 12.83
CA ALA A 443 -2.25 -56.61 12.60
C ALA A 443 -3.02 -56.67 13.96
N ASP A 444 -4.27 -56.20 14.07
CA ASP A 444 -5.06 -56.23 15.33
C ASP A 444 -6.60 -56.22 15.15
N VAL A 445 -7.40 -56.54 16.20
CA VAL A 445 -8.86 -56.86 16.11
C VAL A 445 -9.71 -56.30 17.31
N PRO A 446 -10.95 -55.78 17.12
CA PRO A 446 -11.76 -55.14 18.17
C PRO A 446 -12.84 -56.02 18.84
N VAL A 447 -13.41 -55.52 19.96
CA VAL A 447 -14.47 -56.16 20.79
C VAL A 447 -15.74 -55.27 20.85
N ARG A 448 -16.92 -55.85 21.12
CA ARG A 448 -18.25 -55.20 21.06
C ARG A 448 -18.90 -55.04 22.45
N ALA A 449 -19.73 -54.00 22.63
CA ALA A 449 -20.25 -53.55 23.92
C ALA A 449 -21.71 -53.96 24.24
N VAL A 450 -22.08 -53.77 25.52
CA VAL A 450 -23.44 -53.88 26.09
C VAL A 450 -23.93 -52.45 26.44
N PRO A 451 -25.22 -52.09 26.23
CA PRO A 451 -25.72 -50.77 26.58
C PRO A 451 -25.83 -50.57 28.11
N PRO A 452 -25.37 -49.44 28.67
CA PRO A 452 -25.44 -49.18 30.10
C PRO A 452 -26.75 -48.50 30.51
N ILE A 453 -27.22 -48.83 31.72
CA ILE A 453 -28.09 -47.92 32.51
C ILE A 453 -27.37 -46.56 32.58
N LEU A 454 -28.11 -45.46 32.48
CA LEU A 454 -27.51 -44.13 32.35
C LEU A 454 -26.83 -43.73 33.67
N ALA A 455 -25.50 -43.88 33.71
CA ALA A 455 -24.69 -43.73 34.92
C ALA A 455 -24.97 -42.41 35.66
N ALA A 456 -24.91 -42.43 36.99
CA ALA A 456 -25.26 -41.28 37.83
C ALA A 456 -24.50 -39.99 37.46
N GLU A 457 -23.24 -40.10 37.04
CA GLU A 457 -22.42 -39.00 36.51
C GLU A 457 -23.02 -38.38 35.25
N ARG A 458 -23.52 -39.22 34.32
CA ARG A 458 -24.15 -38.81 33.06
C ARG A 458 -25.56 -38.26 33.30
N PHE A 459 -26.28 -38.74 34.30
CA PHE A 459 -27.56 -38.16 34.74
C PHE A 459 -27.34 -36.78 35.38
N ALA A 460 -26.38 -36.65 36.29
CA ALA A 460 -25.98 -35.38 36.88
C ALA A 460 -25.49 -34.38 35.81
N ALA A 461 -24.81 -34.85 34.76
CA ALA A 461 -24.44 -34.01 33.61
C ALA A 461 -25.68 -33.51 32.85
N LEU A 462 -26.68 -34.36 32.55
CA LEU A 462 -27.93 -33.94 31.90
C LEU A 462 -28.71 -32.92 32.74
N VAL A 463 -28.90 -33.18 34.04
CA VAL A 463 -29.59 -32.26 34.97
C VAL A 463 -28.79 -30.97 35.21
N THR A 464 -27.49 -30.95 34.93
CA THR A 464 -26.67 -29.72 34.96
C THR A 464 -26.77 -28.95 33.64
N ALA A 465 -26.72 -29.65 32.50
CA ALA A 465 -26.89 -29.07 31.17
C ALA A 465 -28.27 -28.42 31.00
N ASP A 466 -29.34 -29.07 31.48
CA ASP A 466 -30.69 -28.51 31.53
C ASP A 466 -30.74 -27.20 32.33
N ARG A 467 -30.25 -27.19 33.58
CA ARG A 467 -30.25 -25.98 34.41
C ARG A 467 -29.42 -24.86 33.79
N MET A 468 -28.28 -25.17 33.18
CA MET A 468 -27.48 -24.20 32.44
C MET A 468 -28.22 -23.67 31.21
N ALA A 469 -28.88 -24.53 30.42
CA ALA A 469 -29.65 -24.11 29.25
C ALA A 469 -30.84 -23.22 29.65
N ARG A 470 -31.60 -23.58 30.69
CA ARG A 470 -32.68 -22.73 31.26
C ARG A 470 -32.14 -21.38 31.72
N GLN A 471 -31.05 -21.35 32.49
CA GLN A 471 -30.47 -20.09 32.98
C GLN A 471 -29.97 -19.19 31.83
N THR A 472 -29.38 -19.76 30.78
CA THR A 472 -28.96 -19.02 29.58
C THR A 472 -30.18 -18.50 28.80
N ALA A 473 -31.25 -19.29 28.67
CA ALA A 473 -32.49 -18.87 28.04
C ALA A 473 -33.21 -17.74 28.81
N GLU A 474 -33.28 -17.83 30.14
CA GLU A 474 -33.79 -16.76 31.00
C GLU A 474 -32.98 -15.47 30.86
N THR A 475 -31.64 -15.59 30.88
CA THR A 475 -30.72 -14.45 30.73
C THR A 475 -30.86 -13.79 29.36
N ALA A 476 -30.94 -14.57 28.28
CA ALA A 476 -31.12 -14.06 26.92
C ALA A 476 -32.48 -13.38 26.73
N ARG A 477 -33.57 -13.98 27.24
CA ARG A 477 -34.92 -13.39 27.18
C ARG A 477 -35.05 -12.13 28.04
N ALA A 478 -34.33 -12.03 29.14
CA ALA A 478 -34.23 -10.81 29.95
C ALA A 478 -33.48 -9.67 29.25
N GLY A 479 -32.61 -9.97 28.27
CA GLY A 479 -31.91 -8.97 27.45
C GLY A 479 -32.80 -8.25 26.42
N VAL A 480 -34.03 -8.71 26.17
CA VAL A 480 -34.92 -8.15 25.16
C VAL A 480 -35.73 -6.97 25.74
N ALA A 481 -35.24 -5.74 25.53
CA ALA A 481 -35.74 -4.57 26.26
C ALA A 481 -37.20 -4.20 25.93
N THR A 482 -37.58 -4.08 24.65
CA THR A 482 -38.95 -3.68 24.25
C THR A 482 -39.98 -4.82 24.30
N ALA A 483 -41.23 -4.45 24.62
CA ALA A 483 -42.36 -5.38 24.65
C ALA A 483 -42.71 -5.93 23.25
N ALA A 484 -42.50 -5.16 22.19
CA ALA A 484 -42.73 -5.62 20.81
C ALA A 484 -41.75 -6.73 20.40
N ALA A 485 -40.46 -6.57 20.70
CA ALA A 485 -39.45 -7.60 20.45
C ALA A 485 -39.69 -8.88 21.28
N ARG A 486 -40.19 -8.73 22.52
CA ARG A 486 -40.63 -9.88 23.35
C ARG A 486 -41.87 -10.58 22.80
N GLY A 487 -42.89 -9.85 22.32
CA GLY A 487 -44.06 -10.44 21.67
C GLY A 487 -43.69 -11.22 20.40
N PHE A 488 -42.78 -10.66 19.58
CA PHE A 488 -42.24 -11.34 18.41
C PHE A 488 -41.46 -12.61 18.77
N LEU A 489 -40.59 -12.57 19.78
CA LEU A 489 -39.85 -13.75 20.29
C LEU A 489 -40.81 -14.86 20.75
N ASP A 490 -41.84 -14.50 21.49
CA ASP A 490 -42.84 -15.44 22.00
C ASP A 490 -43.69 -16.04 20.86
N GLU A 491 -44.04 -15.27 19.81
CA GLU A 491 -44.73 -15.78 18.61
C GLU A 491 -43.85 -16.72 17.77
N VAL A 492 -42.58 -16.36 17.54
CA VAL A 492 -41.62 -17.19 16.78
C VAL A 492 -41.32 -18.51 17.51
N THR A 493 -41.27 -18.51 18.85
CA THR A 493 -41.08 -19.75 19.62
C THR A 493 -42.35 -20.61 19.67
N ALA A 494 -43.54 -20.00 19.72
CA ALA A 494 -44.83 -20.70 19.65
C ALA A 494 -45.08 -21.36 18.28
N ALA A 495 -44.52 -20.83 17.19
CA ALA A 495 -44.61 -21.41 15.84
C ALA A 495 -43.93 -22.80 15.73
N GLY A 496 -42.98 -23.11 16.63
CA GLY A 496 -42.40 -24.43 16.79
C GLY A 496 -41.20 -24.77 15.88
N ALA A 497 -40.32 -25.64 16.36
CA ALA A 497 -39.04 -25.97 15.73
C ALA A 497 -39.13 -26.94 14.52
N GLY A 498 -40.19 -26.85 13.71
CA GLY A 498 -40.43 -27.70 12.53
C GLY A 498 -40.36 -26.90 11.23
N SER A 499 -39.29 -27.09 10.45
CA SER A 499 -38.79 -26.14 9.43
C SER A 499 -38.24 -24.85 10.11
N SER A 500 -37.13 -24.20 9.72
CA SER A 500 -36.50 -23.81 8.45
C SER A 500 -36.67 -22.32 8.00
N PRO A 501 -37.70 -21.53 8.36
CA PRO A 501 -37.80 -20.14 7.90
C PRO A 501 -37.07 -19.13 8.81
N THR A 502 -36.69 -19.52 10.03
CA THR A 502 -35.92 -18.68 10.97
C THR A 502 -34.48 -18.41 10.54
N GLY A 503 -33.86 -19.32 9.78
CA GLY A 503 -32.49 -19.16 9.25
C GLY A 503 -32.33 -17.95 8.30
N PRO A 504 -33.17 -17.83 7.26
CA PRO A 504 -33.23 -16.62 6.40
C PRO A 504 -33.47 -15.32 7.18
N LEU A 505 -34.35 -15.35 8.20
CA LEU A 505 -34.60 -14.19 9.06
C LEU A 505 -33.36 -13.82 9.91
N SER A 506 -32.72 -14.80 10.56
CA SER A 506 -31.49 -14.59 11.34
C SER A 506 -30.36 -14.05 10.46
N THR A 507 -30.24 -14.56 9.23
CA THR A 507 -29.28 -14.04 8.23
C THR A 507 -29.57 -12.58 7.88
N ALA A 508 -30.85 -12.20 7.73
CA ALA A 508 -31.25 -10.82 7.46
C ALA A 508 -31.00 -9.88 8.66
N VAL A 509 -31.28 -10.33 9.89
CA VAL A 509 -31.03 -9.55 11.12
C VAL A 509 -29.53 -9.37 11.36
N THR A 510 -28.71 -10.41 11.20
CA THR A 510 -27.24 -10.30 11.23
C THR A 510 -26.71 -9.34 10.17
N ALA A 511 -27.28 -9.34 8.96
CA ALA A 511 -26.91 -8.39 7.91
C ALA A 511 -27.30 -6.93 8.24
N LEU A 512 -28.44 -6.72 8.92
CA LEU A 512 -28.90 -5.42 9.41
C LEU A 512 -28.02 -4.89 10.55
N VAL A 513 -27.71 -5.72 11.55
CA VAL A 513 -26.79 -5.38 12.65
C VAL A 513 -25.42 -4.99 12.09
N ARG A 514 -24.84 -5.80 11.21
CA ARG A 514 -23.55 -5.49 10.56
C ARG A 514 -23.59 -4.19 9.75
N ALA A 515 -24.72 -3.85 9.12
CA ALA A 515 -24.87 -2.56 8.44
C ALA A 515 -24.88 -1.38 9.44
N LEU A 516 -25.56 -1.54 10.57
CA LEU A 516 -25.61 -0.55 11.65
C LEU A 516 -24.24 -0.36 12.32
N ASP A 517 -23.52 -1.44 12.59
CA ASP A 517 -22.19 -1.39 13.21
C ASP A 517 -21.14 -0.80 12.25
N ASN A 518 -21.22 -1.13 10.96
CA ASN A 518 -20.43 -0.45 9.93
C ASN A 518 -20.72 1.07 9.91
N LEU A 519 -21.99 1.48 9.94
CA LEU A 519 -22.36 2.90 9.93
C LEU A 519 -21.89 3.63 11.20
N THR A 520 -22.02 3.03 12.39
CA THR A 520 -21.53 3.65 13.63
C THR A 520 -20.01 3.72 13.71
N ALA A 521 -19.28 2.72 13.20
CA ALA A 521 -17.80 2.75 13.08
C ALA A 521 -17.28 3.78 12.05
N HIS A 522 -18.13 4.24 11.12
CA HIS A 522 -17.84 5.41 10.29
C HIS A 522 -18.26 6.71 10.98
N GLY A 523 -19.38 6.72 11.73
CA GLY A 523 -19.87 7.88 12.47
C GLY A 523 -18.96 8.33 13.62
N ALA A 524 -18.30 7.42 14.32
CA ALA A 524 -17.46 7.73 15.49
C ALA A 524 -16.22 8.63 15.20
N ARG A 525 -15.90 8.93 13.93
CA ARG A 525 -14.67 9.61 13.50
C ARG A 525 -14.77 11.14 13.54
N GLY A 526 -15.23 11.69 14.68
CA GLY A 526 -15.15 13.13 15.00
C GLY A 526 -16.46 13.94 14.83
N PRO A 527 -16.48 15.20 15.33
CA PRO A 527 -17.70 15.98 15.56
C PRO A 527 -18.48 16.37 14.29
N ALA A 528 -17.86 16.30 13.11
CA ALA A 528 -18.54 16.52 11.83
C ALA A 528 -19.62 15.46 11.51
N ARG A 529 -19.72 14.39 12.31
CA ARG A 529 -20.54 13.19 12.05
C ARG A 529 -21.63 12.95 13.10
N GLU A 530 -21.79 13.85 14.09
CA GLU A 530 -22.81 13.80 15.15
C GLU A 530 -24.27 13.71 14.64
N TRP A 531 -24.50 14.06 13.38
CA TRP A 531 -25.82 14.03 12.74
C TRP A 531 -26.28 12.64 12.26
N ILE A 532 -25.36 11.70 12.08
CA ILE A 532 -25.66 10.39 11.46
C ILE A 532 -26.69 9.59 12.26
N PRO A 533 -26.65 9.53 13.61
CA PRO A 533 -27.68 8.85 14.40
C PRO A 533 -29.09 9.43 14.20
N ALA A 534 -29.23 10.76 14.18
CA ALA A 534 -30.53 11.41 13.97
C ALA A 534 -31.08 11.14 12.57
N ALA A 535 -30.25 11.32 11.53
CA ALA A 535 -30.64 11.04 10.15
C ALA A 535 -30.97 9.55 9.92
N LEU A 536 -30.30 8.63 10.63
CA LEU A 536 -30.62 7.21 10.63
C LEU A 536 -31.99 6.92 11.26
N ASP A 537 -32.27 7.45 12.45
CA ASP A 537 -33.56 7.26 13.13
C ASP A 537 -34.71 7.97 12.38
N ASP A 538 -34.44 9.05 11.63
CA ASP A 538 -35.37 9.64 10.67
C ASP A 538 -35.64 8.72 9.48
N ALA A 539 -34.59 8.19 8.85
CA ALA A 539 -34.71 7.31 7.69
C ALA A 539 -35.37 5.96 8.03
N LEU A 540 -35.07 5.37 9.19
CA LEU A 540 -35.74 4.19 9.72
C LEU A 540 -37.23 4.48 9.93
N ALA A 541 -37.59 5.54 10.64
CA ALA A 541 -38.99 5.95 10.82
C ALA A 541 -39.67 6.51 9.55
N GLY A 542 -38.98 6.56 8.39
CA GLY A 542 -39.51 7.05 7.12
C GLY A 542 -39.72 8.56 7.04
N ARG A 543 -39.21 9.34 8.01
CA ARG A 543 -39.24 10.80 8.02
C ARG A 543 -38.29 11.37 6.97
N ASP A 544 -38.60 12.56 6.46
CA ASP A 544 -37.77 13.36 5.53
C ASP A 544 -37.21 12.63 4.29
N ARG A 545 -37.84 11.52 3.88
CA ARG A 545 -37.45 10.70 2.73
C ARG A 545 -37.29 11.51 1.43
N LEU A 546 -38.08 12.58 1.24
CA LEU A 546 -38.00 13.48 0.08
C LEU A 546 -36.85 14.50 0.15
N LEU A 547 -36.29 14.76 1.33
CA LEU A 547 -35.08 15.57 1.50
C LEU A 547 -33.86 14.68 1.29
N TRP A 548 -33.78 13.53 1.98
CA TRP A 548 -32.69 12.59 1.84
C TRP A 548 -32.55 12.02 0.41
N ALA A 549 -33.66 11.72 -0.29
CA ALA A 549 -33.60 11.33 -1.70
C ALA A 549 -33.00 12.40 -2.62
N LYS A 550 -33.10 13.71 -2.29
CA LYS A 550 -32.41 14.78 -3.02
C LYS A 550 -30.91 14.85 -2.70
N VAL A 551 -30.51 14.35 -1.53
CA VAL A 551 -29.10 14.20 -1.15
C VAL A 551 -28.50 12.99 -1.89
N SER A 552 -29.12 11.80 -1.83
CA SER A 552 -28.65 10.61 -2.57
C SER A 552 -28.62 10.85 -4.09
N ALA A 553 -29.54 11.66 -4.63
CA ALA A 553 -29.53 12.07 -6.04
C ALA A 553 -28.34 12.97 -6.45
N ALA A 554 -27.57 13.51 -5.50
CA ALA A 554 -26.35 14.27 -5.78
C ALA A 554 -25.12 13.38 -6.06
N ALA A 555 -25.18 12.08 -5.76
CA ALA A 555 -24.05 11.16 -5.91
C ALA A 555 -23.34 11.21 -7.29
N PRO A 556 -24.04 11.29 -8.43
CA PRO A 556 -23.39 11.38 -9.75
C PRO A 556 -22.58 12.67 -9.93
N LEU A 557 -23.04 13.79 -9.37
CA LEU A 557 -22.36 15.08 -9.41
C LEU A 557 -21.11 15.09 -8.51
N ILE A 558 -21.17 14.40 -7.38
CA ILE A 558 -20.02 14.20 -6.48
C ILE A 558 -18.96 13.33 -7.18
N ALA A 559 -19.37 12.26 -7.87
CA ALA A 559 -18.49 11.41 -8.65
C ALA A 559 -17.92 12.12 -9.91
N GLU A 560 -18.66 13.06 -10.50
CA GLU A 560 -18.20 13.92 -11.59
C GLU A 560 -17.16 14.94 -11.12
N ALA A 561 -17.43 15.65 -10.02
CA ALA A 561 -16.45 16.52 -9.38
C ALA A 561 -15.17 15.76 -8.97
N ALA A 562 -15.30 14.56 -8.43
CA ALA A 562 -14.15 13.72 -8.05
C ALA A 562 -13.29 13.32 -9.25
N ARG A 563 -13.90 12.92 -10.38
CA ARG A 563 -13.16 12.68 -11.63
C ARG A 563 -12.44 13.93 -12.10
N HIS A 564 -13.08 15.10 -12.09
CA HIS A 564 -12.42 16.34 -12.52
C HIS A 564 -11.31 16.82 -11.58
N VAL A 565 -11.34 16.48 -10.28
CA VAL A 565 -10.20 16.73 -9.38
C VAL A 565 -9.06 15.75 -9.63
N ASP A 566 -9.35 14.49 -9.99
CA ASP A 566 -8.33 13.50 -10.40
C ASP A 566 -7.71 13.86 -11.77
N ASP A 567 -8.53 14.31 -12.73
CA ASP A 567 -8.13 14.82 -14.06
C ASP A 567 -7.16 16.03 -13.96
N LEU A 568 -7.29 16.86 -12.92
CA LEU A 568 -6.37 17.98 -12.63
C LEU A 568 -5.03 17.53 -12.03
N GLY A 569 -4.98 16.37 -11.37
CA GLY A 569 -3.79 15.81 -10.76
C GLY A 569 -3.10 16.72 -9.74
N LEU A 570 -1.97 17.32 -10.14
CA LEU A 570 -1.18 18.22 -9.31
C LEU A 570 -1.22 19.70 -9.77
N HIS A 571 -2.02 20.03 -10.79
CA HIS A 571 -2.09 21.38 -11.35
C HIS A 571 -2.92 22.33 -10.46
N SER A 572 -2.32 23.43 -10.04
CA SER A 572 -2.94 24.45 -9.21
C SER A 572 -3.70 25.46 -10.08
N VAL A 573 -5.02 25.32 -10.17
CA VAL A 573 -5.88 26.25 -10.90
C VAL A 573 -6.52 27.24 -9.93
N ALA A 574 -5.94 28.45 -9.84
CA ALA A 574 -6.47 29.53 -9.03
C ALA A 574 -7.57 30.28 -9.77
N LEU A 575 -8.81 30.19 -9.25
CA LEU A 575 -9.95 31.01 -9.68
C LEU A 575 -10.05 32.28 -8.83
N PRO A 576 -10.58 33.39 -9.37
CA PRO A 576 -10.84 34.60 -8.60
C PRO A 576 -11.91 34.39 -7.52
N SER A 577 -11.49 34.40 -6.25
CA SER A 577 -12.42 34.40 -5.13
C SER A 577 -13.00 35.81 -4.92
N ALA A 578 -14.31 35.90 -4.67
CA ALA A 578 -14.98 37.16 -4.34
C ALA A 578 -14.43 37.86 -3.08
N ALA A 579 -13.63 37.17 -2.26
CA ALA A 579 -12.96 37.73 -1.09
C ALA A 579 -11.62 38.44 -1.38
N THR A 580 -11.05 38.30 -2.58
CA THR A 580 -9.68 38.77 -2.88
C THR A 580 -9.64 39.88 -3.93
N ALA A 581 -10.05 41.09 -3.53
CA ALA A 581 -9.68 42.30 -4.26
C ALA A 581 -8.18 42.59 -4.05
N PRO A 582 -7.38 42.84 -5.11
CA PRO A 582 -5.93 43.02 -4.97
C PRO A 582 -5.59 44.41 -4.40
N THR A 583 -5.12 44.46 -3.15
CA THR A 583 -4.59 45.68 -2.53
C THR A 583 -3.34 46.14 -3.28
N ASN A 584 -3.46 47.21 -4.06
CA ASN A 584 -2.37 47.72 -4.90
C ASN A 584 -1.19 48.23 -4.03
N PRO A 585 0.02 47.66 -4.14
CA PRO A 585 1.17 48.05 -3.31
C PRO A 585 1.77 49.43 -3.66
N ALA A 586 1.34 50.05 -4.77
CA ALA A 586 1.91 51.30 -5.27
C ALA A 586 1.36 52.57 -4.56
N ARG A 587 1.41 52.62 -3.23
CA ARG A 587 1.16 53.85 -2.43
C ARG A 587 1.73 53.81 -1.01
N ALA A 588 3.04 53.55 -0.89
CA ALA A 588 3.75 53.45 0.39
C ALA A 588 4.94 54.46 0.51
N THR A 589 4.74 55.69 0.03
CA THR A 589 5.65 56.83 0.27
C THR A 589 4.85 58.11 0.50
N ASP A 590 4.70 58.50 1.78
CA ASP A 590 4.93 59.87 2.29
C ASP A 590 4.14 60.14 3.59
N GLY A 591 4.76 60.89 4.51
CA GLY A 591 4.07 61.65 5.56
C GLY A 591 3.80 60.94 6.89
N HIS A 592 4.30 61.51 7.98
CA HIS A 592 3.71 61.30 9.32
C HIS A 592 2.42 62.12 9.45
N HIS A 593 1.45 61.63 10.23
CA HIS A 593 1.11 62.18 11.56
C HIS A 593 0.03 61.30 12.22
N ALA A 594 -0.13 61.42 13.54
CA ALA A 594 -1.11 60.68 14.32
C ALA A 594 -2.32 61.55 14.69
N ASP A 595 -3.51 60.94 14.76
CA ASP A 595 -4.53 61.29 15.76
C ASP A 595 -5.52 60.11 15.98
N GLU A 596 -6.40 60.25 16.96
CA GLU A 596 -7.26 59.18 17.50
C GLU A 596 -8.61 58.97 16.77
N HIS A 597 -9.24 57.83 17.08
CA HIS A 597 -10.69 57.53 17.02
C HIS A 597 -11.55 58.06 15.84
N ARG A 598 -12.08 57.11 15.05
CA ARG A 598 -13.55 56.97 14.85
C ARG A 598 -13.96 55.61 14.30
N GLU A 599 -15.06 55.09 14.83
CA GLU A 599 -15.86 54.03 14.21
C GLU A 599 -16.68 54.67 13.07
N ASP A 600 -16.86 53.95 11.96
CA ASP A 600 -17.74 54.40 10.86
C ASP A 600 -18.20 53.21 10.01
N GLU A 601 -19.51 52.92 10.02
CA GLU A 601 -20.11 51.75 9.35
C GLU A 601 -20.15 51.94 7.82
N ARG A 602 -19.14 51.40 7.10
CA ARG A 602 -19.11 51.47 5.64
C ARG A 602 -20.04 50.43 5.01
N ARG A 603 -21.22 50.88 4.63
CA ARG A 603 -22.25 50.15 3.86
C ARG A 603 -21.65 49.54 2.58
N ALA A 604 -21.92 48.25 2.35
CA ALA A 604 -21.68 47.60 1.06
C ALA A 604 -22.96 47.69 0.21
N ASP A 605 -23.11 48.76 -0.56
CA ASP A 605 -24.30 49.02 -1.40
C ASP A 605 -24.00 49.89 -2.63
N GLU A 606 -22.92 49.58 -3.37
CA GLU A 606 -22.71 50.10 -4.73
C GLU A 606 -23.06 49.01 -5.77
N PRO A 607 -24.01 49.27 -6.70
CA PRO A 607 -24.49 48.23 -7.63
C PRO A 607 -23.41 47.78 -8.63
N GLY A 608 -22.41 48.61 -8.90
CA GLY A 608 -21.35 48.31 -9.85
C GLY A 608 -20.32 47.27 -9.39
N ASP A 609 -20.27 46.93 -8.10
CA ASP A 609 -19.41 45.86 -7.58
C ASP A 609 -20.11 44.49 -7.66
N ALA A 610 -21.45 44.45 -7.54
CA ALA A 610 -22.23 43.23 -7.70
C ALA A 610 -22.17 42.67 -9.13
N GLU A 611 -22.26 43.54 -10.15
CA GLU A 611 -22.04 43.13 -11.56
C GLU A 611 -20.63 42.57 -11.78
N ARG A 612 -19.61 43.20 -11.17
CA ARG A 612 -18.21 42.75 -11.28
C ARG A 612 -17.93 41.44 -10.55
N ALA A 613 -18.66 41.13 -9.47
CA ALA A 613 -18.61 39.83 -8.81
C ALA A 613 -19.29 38.73 -9.67
N ALA A 614 -20.46 39.02 -10.24
CA ALA A 614 -21.17 38.10 -11.13
C ALA A 614 -20.38 37.76 -12.41
N ASP A 615 -19.56 38.69 -12.91
CA ASP A 615 -18.69 38.47 -14.07
C ASP A 615 -17.54 37.46 -13.84
N LEU A 616 -17.33 37.05 -12.58
CA LEU A 616 -16.28 36.13 -12.11
C LEU A 616 -16.83 34.80 -11.55
N ASP A 617 -18.15 34.61 -11.56
CA ASP A 617 -18.84 33.37 -11.22
C ASP A 617 -18.34 32.21 -12.13
N PRO A 618 -17.98 31.02 -11.59
CA PRO A 618 -17.66 29.84 -12.38
C PRO A 618 -18.68 29.51 -13.50
N ALA A 619 -19.98 29.76 -13.27
CA ALA A 619 -21.05 29.58 -14.25
C ALA A 619 -20.97 30.58 -15.41
N ALA A 620 -20.51 31.80 -15.15
CA ALA A 620 -20.27 32.82 -16.18
C ALA A 620 -18.93 32.60 -16.90
N LEU A 621 -17.91 32.10 -16.20
CA LEU A 621 -16.58 31.84 -16.74
C LEU A 621 -16.53 30.61 -17.66
N LEU A 622 -17.28 29.53 -17.36
CA LEU A 622 -17.26 28.29 -18.15
C LEU A 622 -17.56 28.51 -19.66
N PRO A 623 -18.69 29.10 -20.09
CA PRO A 623 -18.96 29.29 -21.52
C PRO A 623 -17.98 30.26 -22.20
N ARG A 624 -17.37 31.19 -21.44
CA ARG A 624 -16.31 32.09 -21.94
C ARG A 624 -15.01 31.33 -22.19
N ALA A 625 -14.67 30.40 -21.31
CA ALA A 625 -13.54 29.49 -21.45
C ALA A 625 -13.74 28.54 -22.65
N GLU A 626 -14.92 27.93 -22.80
CA GLU A 626 -15.22 27.00 -23.90
C GLU A 626 -15.17 27.71 -25.26
N ALA A 627 -15.75 28.90 -25.36
CA ALA A 627 -15.67 29.72 -26.58
C ALA A 627 -14.22 30.09 -26.94
N LEU A 628 -13.38 30.44 -25.95
CA LEU A 628 -11.97 30.73 -26.18
C LEU A 628 -11.19 29.48 -26.58
N ARG A 629 -11.43 28.36 -25.91
CA ARG A 629 -10.79 27.06 -26.17
C ARG A 629 -11.04 26.60 -27.61
N ALA A 630 -12.27 26.69 -28.07
CA ALA A 630 -12.67 26.39 -29.46
C ALA A 630 -12.09 27.40 -30.47
N HIS A 631 -11.88 28.66 -30.07
CA HIS A 631 -11.24 29.66 -30.94
C HIS A 631 -9.75 29.32 -31.19
N LEU A 632 -9.04 28.82 -30.17
CA LEU A 632 -7.64 28.39 -30.31
C LEU A 632 -7.51 27.09 -31.13
N ASP A 633 -8.41 26.10 -30.96
CA ASP A 633 -8.47 24.89 -31.82
C ASP A 633 -8.70 25.24 -33.30
N GLY A 634 -9.42 26.33 -33.57
CA GLY A 634 -9.56 26.89 -34.92
C GLY A 634 -8.27 27.51 -35.51
N GLY A 635 -7.12 27.38 -34.83
CA GLY A 635 -5.83 27.90 -35.26
C GLY A 635 -5.68 29.42 -35.08
N ALA A 636 -6.50 30.06 -34.24
CA ALA A 636 -6.43 31.50 -34.00
C ALA A 636 -5.49 31.85 -32.83
N GLU A 637 -4.63 32.84 -33.02
CA GLU A 637 -3.71 33.33 -31.98
C GLU A 637 -4.33 34.44 -31.10
N LEU A 638 -3.96 34.48 -29.82
CA LEU A 638 -4.29 35.56 -28.89
C LEU A 638 -3.58 36.87 -29.28
N ARG A 639 -4.33 37.90 -29.66
CA ARG A 639 -3.77 39.16 -30.17
C ARG A 639 -3.58 40.19 -29.05
N ARG A 640 -2.52 41.01 -29.13
CA ARG A 640 -2.32 42.18 -28.26
C ARG A 640 -3.01 43.46 -28.75
N ARG A 641 -3.33 43.55 -30.05
CA ARG A 641 -4.09 44.65 -30.68
C ARG A 641 -5.18 44.05 -31.56
N PHE A 642 -6.32 44.73 -31.67
CA PHE A 642 -7.51 44.24 -32.40
C PHE A 642 -7.95 42.83 -31.94
N ARG A 643 -8.20 42.70 -30.63
CA ARG A 643 -8.67 41.45 -30.01
C ARG A 643 -10.05 41.05 -30.57
N PRO A 644 -10.23 39.81 -31.07
CA PRO A 644 -11.53 39.32 -31.52
C PRO A 644 -12.54 39.27 -30.36
N LYS A 645 -13.83 39.22 -30.69
CA LYS A 645 -14.94 39.29 -29.72
C LYS A 645 -14.77 38.26 -28.58
N VAL A 646 -14.48 37.01 -28.91
CA VAL A 646 -14.25 35.92 -27.95
C VAL A 646 -13.11 36.24 -26.97
N GLN A 647 -11.96 36.74 -27.45
CA GLN A 647 -10.83 37.13 -26.59
C GLN A 647 -11.15 38.36 -25.72
N ARG A 648 -12.12 39.20 -26.10
CA ARG A 648 -12.62 40.29 -25.25
C ARG A 648 -13.58 39.81 -24.17
N GLU A 649 -14.40 38.82 -24.47
CA GLU A 649 -15.36 38.23 -23.52
C GLU A 649 -14.66 37.34 -22.49
N ALA A 650 -13.54 36.71 -22.86
CA ALA A 650 -12.65 35.99 -21.95
C ALA A 650 -11.56 36.86 -21.28
N ASP A 651 -11.62 38.21 -21.38
CA ASP A 651 -10.57 39.11 -20.84
C ASP A 651 -10.51 39.12 -19.30
N ALA A 652 -11.58 38.73 -18.60
CA ALA A 652 -11.55 38.50 -17.16
C ALA A 652 -10.76 37.22 -16.82
N LEU A 653 -11.10 36.10 -17.47
CA LEU A 653 -10.45 34.80 -17.32
C LEU A 653 -8.93 34.89 -17.59
N LEU A 654 -8.56 35.51 -18.72
CA LEU A 654 -7.16 35.67 -19.15
C LEU A 654 -6.30 36.57 -18.24
N ARG A 655 -6.88 37.23 -17.23
CA ARG A 655 -6.19 38.11 -16.28
C ARG A 655 -6.26 37.63 -14.83
N GLN A 656 -7.32 36.93 -14.45
CA GLN A 656 -7.66 36.64 -13.06
C GLN A 656 -7.65 35.14 -12.72
N VAL A 657 -7.72 34.26 -13.72
CA VAL A 657 -7.47 32.83 -13.55
C VAL A 657 -5.99 32.55 -13.85
N THR A 658 -5.35 31.70 -13.04
CA THR A 658 -4.03 31.15 -13.36
C THR A 658 -3.97 29.63 -13.18
N VAL A 659 -3.10 28.99 -13.95
CA VAL A 659 -2.74 27.57 -13.84
C VAL A 659 -1.25 27.53 -13.51
N ASP A 660 -0.89 26.98 -12.35
CA ASP A 660 0.48 26.96 -11.82
C ASP A 660 1.15 28.36 -11.81
N GLY A 661 0.34 29.40 -11.57
CA GLY A 661 0.76 30.80 -11.56
C GLY A 661 0.83 31.47 -12.95
N VAL A 662 0.56 30.74 -14.05
CA VAL A 662 0.61 31.22 -15.43
C VAL A 662 -0.81 31.51 -15.95
N ALA A 663 -0.98 32.58 -16.74
CA ALA A 663 -2.26 32.89 -17.37
C ALA A 663 -2.64 31.84 -18.45
N PRO A 664 -3.89 31.33 -18.48
CA PRO A 664 -4.33 30.23 -19.36
C PRO A 664 -4.43 30.70 -20.82
N THR A 665 -3.30 30.63 -21.52
CA THR A 665 -3.10 31.26 -22.84
C THR A 665 -2.93 30.25 -23.97
N THR A 666 -2.90 28.95 -23.66
CA THR A 666 -2.81 27.84 -24.64
C THR A 666 -4.04 26.94 -24.54
N PRO A 667 -4.32 26.12 -25.57
CA PRO A 667 -5.31 25.04 -25.52
C PRO A 667 -5.29 24.23 -24.22
N GLU A 668 -4.12 23.74 -23.83
CA GLU A 668 -3.91 22.78 -22.73
C GLU A 668 -4.16 23.43 -21.36
N LEU A 669 -3.71 24.69 -21.19
CA LEU A 669 -3.99 25.45 -19.97
C LEU A 669 -5.47 25.82 -19.85
N LEU A 670 -6.17 26.04 -20.98
CA LEU A 670 -7.61 26.25 -20.97
C LEU A 670 -8.37 24.95 -20.68
N ASP A 671 -7.90 23.79 -21.12
CA ASP A 671 -8.51 22.50 -20.75
C ASP A 671 -8.42 22.23 -19.24
N LEU A 672 -7.30 22.57 -18.58
CA LEU A 672 -7.18 22.53 -17.11
C LEU A 672 -8.16 23.51 -16.43
N VAL A 673 -8.32 24.74 -16.95
CA VAL A 673 -9.31 25.71 -16.42
C VAL A 673 -10.74 25.22 -16.61
N LEU A 674 -11.07 24.61 -17.75
CA LEU A 674 -12.38 24.02 -18.01
C LEU A 674 -12.70 22.87 -17.04
N THR A 675 -11.74 21.99 -16.79
CA THR A 675 -11.87 20.90 -15.80
C THR A 675 -12.10 21.46 -14.40
N ARG A 676 -11.36 22.50 -13.99
CA ARG A 676 -11.60 23.17 -12.70
C ARG A 676 -12.99 23.81 -12.59
N LEU A 677 -13.42 24.55 -13.61
CA LEU A 677 -14.73 25.22 -13.62
C LEU A 677 -15.89 24.22 -13.56
N ARG A 678 -15.77 23.07 -14.27
CA ARG A 678 -16.74 21.97 -14.19
C ARG A 678 -16.76 21.32 -12.80
N ALA A 679 -15.59 21.13 -12.17
CA ALA A 679 -15.50 20.59 -10.81
C ALA A 679 -16.17 21.49 -9.75
N GLU A 680 -15.95 22.80 -9.81
CA GLU A 680 -16.62 23.78 -8.94
C GLU A 680 -18.14 23.71 -9.10
N LEU A 681 -18.64 23.77 -10.34
CA LEU A 681 -20.08 23.74 -10.64
C LEU A 681 -20.74 22.41 -10.22
N ALA A 682 -20.04 21.29 -10.34
CA ALA A 682 -20.51 19.99 -9.87
C ALA A 682 -20.57 19.92 -8.33
N VAL A 683 -19.58 20.49 -7.62
CA VAL A 683 -19.59 20.61 -6.14
C VAL A 683 -20.69 21.53 -5.65
N GLU A 684 -20.93 22.68 -6.29
CA GLU A 684 -22.06 23.55 -5.96
C GLU A 684 -23.40 22.86 -6.25
N ALA A 685 -23.50 22.14 -7.37
CA ALA A 685 -24.72 21.42 -7.74
C ALA A 685 -25.06 20.31 -6.75
N ALA A 686 -24.06 19.55 -6.29
CA ALA A 686 -24.22 18.58 -5.21
C ALA A 686 -24.55 19.26 -3.87
N GLY A 687 -23.85 20.37 -3.56
CA GLY A 687 -24.04 21.15 -2.34
C GLY A 687 -25.47 21.64 -2.13
N ARG A 688 -26.22 21.94 -3.20
CA ARG A 688 -27.64 22.34 -3.12
C ARG A 688 -28.53 21.30 -2.42
N GLY A 689 -28.26 20.00 -2.57
CA GLY A 689 -28.99 18.95 -1.86
C GLY A 689 -28.70 18.98 -0.36
N TRP A 690 -27.41 19.12 0.00
CA TRP A 690 -26.93 19.21 1.38
C TRP A 690 -27.39 20.48 2.11
N THR A 691 -27.60 21.59 1.40
CA THR A 691 -28.24 22.80 1.95
C THR A 691 -29.66 22.55 2.46
N LEU A 692 -30.45 21.70 1.79
CA LEU A 692 -31.84 21.41 2.18
C LEU A 692 -31.95 20.65 3.51
N VAL A 693 -30.92 19.88 3.88
CA VAL A 693 -30.80 19.19 5.18
C VAL A 693 -29.98 19.99 6.20
N GLY A 694 -29.81 21.30 5.96
CA GLY A 694 -29.15 22.23 6.88
C GLY A 694 -27.63 22.07 6.98
N ARG A 695 -26.98 21.38 6.04
CA ARG A 695 -25.52 21.13 6.04
C ARG A 695 -24.83 21.55 4.73
N PRO A 696 -24.95 22.82 4.29
CA PRO A 696 -24.23 23.29 3.12
C PRO A 696 -22.71 23.11 3.30
N PRO A 697 -21.95 22.72 2.26
CA PRO A 697 -20.50 22.85 2.26
C PRO A 697 -20.13 24.34 2.42
N ARG A 698 -19.13 24.64 3.26
CA ARG A 698 -18.75 26.04 3.56
C ARG A 698 -18.21 26.72 2.29
N PRO A 699 -18.79 27.84 1.81
CA PRO A 699 -18.37 28.45 0.54
C PRO A 699 -16.91 28.94 0.50
N GLY A 700 -16.35 29.34 1.65
CA GLY A 700 -14.96 29.81 1.75
C GLY A 700 -13.90 28.72 1.84
N ASP A 701 -14.28 27.44 1.90
CA ASP A 701 -13.31 26.34 1.95
C ASP A 701 -12.84 25.96 0.52
N PRO A 702 -11.59 25.47 0.35
CA PRO A 702 -11.10 24.97 -0.94
C PRO A 702 -12.00 23.89 -1.55
N LEU A 703 -12.02 23.78 -2.88
CA LEU A 703 -12.87 22.83 -3.62
C LEU A 703 -12.65 21.39 -3.14
N GLU A 704 -11.41 21.03 -2.87
CA GLU A 704 -10.94 19.71 -2.45
C GLU A 704 -11.51 19.37 -1.07
N VAL A 705 -11.59 20.38 -0.19
CA VAL A 705 -12.17 20.28 1.16
C VAL A 705 -13.70 20.24 1.10
N ARG A 706 -14.33 21.05 0.23
CA ARG A 706 -15.78 20.98 -0.03
C ARG A 706 -16.18 19.62 -0.59
N LEU A 707 -15.45 19.12 -1.58
CA LEU A 707 -15.63 17.80 -2.21
C LEU A 707 -15.42 16.67 -1.21
N SER A 708 -14.33 16.66 -0.43
CA SER A 708 -14.09 15.62 0.58
C SER A 708 -15.27 15.48 1.54
N ARG A 709 -15.83 16.59 2.03
CA ARG A 709 -17.00 16.55 2.91
C ARG A 709 -18.28 16.08 2.21
N LEU A 710 -18.45 16.38 0.91
CA LEU A 710 -19.55 15.83 0.12
C LEU A 710 -19.40 14.32 -0.10
N VAL A 711 -18.18 13.82 -0.34
CA VAL A 711 -17.86 12.39 -0.46
C VAL A 711 -18.07 11.66 0.88
N GLU A 712 -17.54 12.19 1.98
CA GLU A 712 -17.75 11.65 3.33
C GLU A 712 -19.24 11.65 3.73
N GLY A 713 -19.96 12.71 3.38
CA GLY A 713 -21.41 12.80 3.57
C GLY A 713 -22.15 11.74 2.75
N GLN A 714 -21.83 11.62 1.46
CA GLN A 714 -22.44 10.64 0.55
C GLN A 714 -22.21 9.20 1.04
N GLN A 715 -21.01 8.86 1.51
CA GLN A 715 -20.72 7.55 2.12
C GLN A 715 -21.56 7.29 3.38
N ALA A 716 -21.85 8.31 4.18
CA ALA A 716 -22.75 8.18 5.34
C ALA A 716 -24.21 7.95 4.92
N ILE A 717 -24.68 8.60 3.84
CA ILE A 717 -26.02 8.36 3.27
C ILE A 717 -26.12 6.96 2.67
N GLU A 718 -25.12 6.50 1.92
CA GLU A 718 -25.07 5.12 1.40
C GLU A 718 -25.09 4.08 2.53
N GLY A 719 -24.45 4.37 3.67
CA GLY A 719 -24.55 3.55 4.88
C GLY A 719 -25.95 3.54 5.50
N ILE A 720 -26.64 4.69 5.56
CA ILE A 720 -28.03 4.80 6.03
C ILE A 720 -28.98 4.05 5.08
N ASP A 721 -28.88 4.28 3.77
CA ASP A 721 -29.68 3.61 2.74
C ASP A 721 -29.46 2.09 2.77
N ALA A 722 -28.23 1.62 3.03
CA ALA A 722 -27.92 0.20 3.22
C ALA A 722 -28.56 -0.39 4.50
N VAL A 723 -28.63 0.36 5.60
CA VAL A 723 -29.33 -0.04 6.83
C VAL A 723 -30.84 -0.10 6.60
N VAL A 724 -31.45 0.89 5.93
CA VAL A 724 -32.88 0.87 5.58
C VAL A 724 -33.18 -0.30 4.63
N ALA A 725 -32.38 -0.53 3.60
CA ALA A 725 -32.55 -1.67 2.70
C ALA A 725 -32.33 -3.02 3.41
N ALA A 726 -31.57 -3.08 4.52
CA ALA A 726 -31.51 -4.26 5.38
C ALA A 726 -32.75 -4.40 6.27
N ARG A 727 -33.26 -3.29 6.83
CA ARG A 727 -34.50 -3.23 7.62
C ARG A 727 -35.68 -3.74 6.82
N ASP A 728 -35.86 -3.24 5.60
CA ASP A 728 -37.00 -3.60 4.73
C ASP A 728 -36.99 -5.11 4.41
N ARG A 729 -35.81 -5.71 4.23
CA ARG A 729 -35.64 -7.16 4.09
C ARG A 729 -35.97 -7.93 5.37
N VAL A 730 -35.59 -7.41 6.54
CA VAL A 730 -35.93 -8.01 7.84
C VAL A 730 -37.44 -7.95 8.10
N VAL A 731 -38.11 -6.82 7.84
CA VAL A 731 -39.57 -6.69 7.98
C VAL A 731 -40.31 -7.65 7.05
N ALA A 732 -39.88 -7.78 5.79
CA ALA A 732 -40.44 -8.74 4.86
C ALA A 732 -40.30 -10.20 5.34
N ARG A 733 -39.12 -10.59 5.87
CA ARG A 733 -38.89 -11.94 6.43
C ARG A 733 -39.59 -12.16 7.77
N ALA A 734 -39.77 -11.12 8.60
CA ALA A 734 -40.50 -11.23 9.85
C ALA A 734 -41.98 -11.57 9.59
N ALA A 735 -42.60 -10.93 8.59
CA ALA A 735 -43.98 -11.20 8.19
C ALA A 735 -44.20 -12.59 7.57
N GLU A 736 -43.15 -13.27 7.11
CA GLU A 736 -43.21 -14.68 6.68
C GLU A 736 -43.21 -15.67 7.86
N VAL A 737 -42.79 -15.25 9.06
CA VAL A 737 -42.58 -16.12 10.24
C VAL A 737 -43.58 -15.82 11.37
N ALA A 738 -43.87 -14.55 11.62
CA ALA A 738 -44.81 -14.09 12.64
C ALA A 738 -45.78 -13.07 12.00
N SER A 739 -47.06 -13.40 12.00
CA SER A 739 -48.11 -12.64 11.32
C SER A 739 -49.01 -11.84 12.26
N GLY A 740 -48.95 -12.12 13.57
CA GLY A 740 -49.67 -11.38 14.61
C GLY A 740 -48.92 -10.14 15.12
N SER A 741 -47.59 -10.22 15.23
CA SER A 741 -46.74 -9.20 15.85
C SER A 741 -45.88 -8.44 14.83
N PRO A 742 -46.32 -7.27 14.31
CA PRO A 742 -45.53 -6.50 13.37
C PRO A 742 -44.26 -5.92 14.02
N VAL A 743 -43.10 -6.21 13.44
CA VAL A 743 -41.81 -5.78 13.97
C VAL A 743 -41.53 -4.31 13.60
N SER A 744 -41.72 -3.42 14.58
CA SER A 744 -41.25 -2.03 14.50
C SER A 744 -39.71 -1.99 14.54
N ILE A 745 -39.12 -1.32 13.54
CA ILE A 745 -37.66 -1.11 13.42
C ILE A 745 -37.45 0.34 12.99
N ASP A 746 -37.84 1.25 13.89
CA ASP A 746 -37.96 2.68 13.60
C ASP A 746 -36.86 3.51 14.28
N SER A 747 -35.92 2.83 14.96
CA SER A 747 -34.69 3.40 15.53
C SER A 747 -33.55 2.38 15.60
N ALA A 748 -32.32 2.88 15.76
CA ALA A 748 -31.13 2.07 16.01
C ALA A 748 -31.17 1.30 17.35
N ALA A 749 -32.10 1.62 18.26
CA ALA A 749 -32.37 0.80 19.45
C ALA A 749 -33.21 -0.44 19.11
N ASN A 750 -34.28 -0.28 18.31
CA ASN A 750 -35.13 -1.41 17.91
C ASN A 750 -34.37 -2.47 17.11
N VAL A 751 -33.37 -2.05 16.30
CA VAL A 751 -32.46 -2.98 15.60
C VAL A 751 -31.73 -3.90 16.58
N ARG A 752 -31.24 -3.37 17.72
CA ARG A 752 -30.49 -4.13 18.72
C ARG A 752 -31.40 -5.01 19.58
N ASP A 753 -32.59 -4.53 19.93
CA ASP A 753 -33.61 -5.33 20.60
C ASP A 753 -34.05 -6.54 19.78
N LEU A 754 -34.23 -6.37 18.46
CA LEU A 754 -34.56 -7.46 17.56
C LEU A 754 -33.39 -8.45 17.41
N ALA A 755 -32.14 -7.96 17.41
CA ALA A 755 -30.96 -8.82 17.42
C ALA A 755 -30.88 -9.65 18.71
N ALA A 756 -31.16 -9.05 19.87
CA ALA A 756 -31.24 -9.75 21.15
C ALA A 756 -32.38 -10.79 21.17
N ALA A 757 -33.55 -10.47 20.60
CA ALA A 757 -34.65 -11.41 20.45
C ALA A 757 -34.25 -12.61 19.57
N MET A 758 -33.62 -12.38 18.41
CA MET A 758 -33.14 -13.46 17.55
C MET A 758 -32.04 -14.31 18.22
N ALA A 759 -31.14 -13.69 18.99
CA ALA A 759 -30.11 -14.40 19.74
C ALA A 759 -30.67 -15.24 20.90
N ALA A 760 -31.82 -14.89 21.46
CA ALA A 760 -32.48 -15.66 22.52
C ALA A 760 -33.12 -16.98 22.02
N LEU A 761 -33.43 -17.09 20.72
CA LEU A 761 -34.06 -18.28 20.13
C LEU A 761 -33.25 -19.56 20.32
N GLU A 762 -31.92 -19.49 20.17
CA GLU A 762 -31.05 -20.67 20.26
C GLU A 762 -30.93 -21.20 21.70
N PRO A 763 -30.64 -20.37 22.73
CA PRO A 763 -30.76 -20.78 24.14
C PRO A 763 -32.14 -21.31 24.51
N MET A 764 -33.24 -20.68 24.04
CA MET A 764 -34.60 -21.16 24.33
C MET A 764 -34.89 -22.52 23.68
N ALA A 765 -34.40 -22.75 22.45
CA ALA A 765 -34.50 -24.05 21.79
C ALA A 765 -33.65 -25.12 22.50
N ALA A 766 -32.42 -24.78 22.91
CA ALA A 766 -31.54 -25.67 23.66
C ALA A 766 -32.16 -26.07 25.02
N ALA A 767 -32.77 -25.13 25.74
CA ALA A 767 -33.51 -25.40 26.98
C ALA A 767 -34.71 -26.33 26.74
N ALA A 768 -35.50 -26.10 25.69
CA ALA A 768 -36.63 -26.96 25.34
C ALA A 768 -36.21 -28.37 24.88
N VAL A 769 -35.02 -28.51 24.29
CA VAL A 769 -34.43 -29.83 23.95
C VAL A 769 -33.89 -30.54 25.19
N ALA A 770 -33.27 -29.83 26.13
CA ALA A 770 -32.76 -30.41 27.38
C ALA A 770 -33.89 -30.86 28.32
N ASP A 771 -34.94 -30.05 28.46
CA ASP A 771 -36.17 -30.38 29.20
C ASP A 771 -36.84 -31.63 28.61
N ARG A 772 -36.97 -31.69 27.26
CA ARG A 772 -37.47 -32.89 26.57
C ARG A 772 -36.57 -34.10 26.74
N ALA A 773 -35.25 -33.95 26.70
CA ALA A 773 -34.33 -35.07 26.90
C ALA A 773 -34.38 -35.64 28.33
N LEU A 774 -34.74 -34.83 29.34
CA LEU A 774 -35.04 -35.30 30.69
C LEU A 774 -36.41 -35.97 30.77
N ALA A 775 -37.43 -35.45 30.08
CA ALA A 775 -38.75 -36.09 29.99
C ALA A 775 -38.71 -37.45 29.27
N ASP A 776 -38.07 -37.51 28.09
CA ASP A 776 -37.86 -38.76 27.33
C ASP A 776 -37.09 -39.82 28.14
N LEU A 777 -36.19 -39.38 29.03
CA LEU A 777 -35.44 -40.23 29.95
C LEU A 777 -36.32 -40.73 31.12
N ALA A 778 -37.17 -39.87 31.69
CA ALA A 778 -38.14 -40.24 32.71
C ALA A 778 -39.16 -41.27 32.16
N ASP A 779 -39.81 -40.94 31.03
CA ASP A 779 -40.68 -41.86 30.30
C ASP A 779 -39.96 -43.17 29.92
N GLY A 780 -38.63 -43.10 29.70
CA GLY A 780 -37.78 -44.26 29.40
C GLY A 780 -37.57 -45.18 30.60
N TYR A 781 -37.38 -44.62 31.79
CA TYR A 781 -37.30 -45.38 33.05
C TYR A 781 -38.68 -45.93 33.47
N ASP A 782 -39.76 -45.16 33.31
CA ASP A 782 -41.15 -45.62 33.53
C ASP A 782 -41.54 -46.78 32.58
N ARG A 783 -40.93 -46.83 31.38
CA ARG A 783 -41.04 -47.99 30.47
C ARG A 783 -40.21 -49.19 30.92
N LEU A 784 -39.05 -48.99 31.54
CA LEU A 784 -38.22 -50.09 32.06
C LEU A 784 -38.81 -50.73 33.32
N THR A 785 -39.47 -49.96 34.20
CA THR A 785 -40.18 -50.49 35.38
C THR A 785 -41.46 -51.24 35.02
N THR A 786 -42.00 -51.03 33.81
CA THR A 786 -43.21 -51.70 33.31
C THR A 786 -42.97 -52.79 32.26
N ASP A 787 -41.72 -53.01 31.84
CA ASP A 787 -41.32 -54.08 30.92
C ASP A 787 -41.22 -55.45 31.65
N PRO A 788 -41.95 -56.50 31.20
CA PRO A 788 -41.96 -57.80 31.87
C PRO A 788 -40.64 -58.59 31.79
N ASP A 789 -39.72 -58.25 30.88
CA ASP A 789 -38.40 -58.88 30.79
C ASP A 789 -37.33 -58.16 31.65
N THR A 790 -37.67 -57.03 32.30
CA THR A 790 -36.76 -56.34 33.24
C THR A 790 -36.52 -57.20 34.50
N PRO A 791 -35.25 -57.38 34.95
CA PRO A 791 -34.96 -58.11 36.19
C PRO A 791 -35.66 -57.50 37.41
N ALA A 792 -36.39 -58.31 38.17
CA ALA A 792 -37.23 -57.86 39.29
C ALA A 792 -36.49 -57.14 40.44
N GLY A 793 -35.16 -57.21 40.50
CA GLY A 793 -34.36 -56.35 41.40
C GLY A 793 -34.14 -54.94 40.85
N LEU A 794 -33.94 -54.80 39.53
CA LEU A 794 -33.77 -53.52 38.86
C LEU A 794 -35.08 -52.74 38.80
N ALA A 795 -36.21 -53.41 38.53
CA ALA A 795 -37.56 -52.83 38.59
C ALA A 795 -38.05 -52.50 40.03
N ALA A 796 -37.17 -52.60 41.03
CA ALA A 796 -37.39 -52.14 42.41
C ALA A 796 -36.31 -51.15 42.91
N GLU A 797 -35.28 -50.86 42.09
CA GLU A 797 -34.31 -49.78 42.30
C GLU A 797 -34.58 -48.57 41.37
N LEU A 798 -35.29 -48.79 40.27
CA LEU A 798 -35.88 -47.76 39.39
C LEU A 798 -37.28 -47.36 39.89
#